data_AF-A0A7X0XBJ8-F1
#
_entry.id   AF-A0A7X0XBJ8-F1
#
_cell.length_a   1.000
_cell.length_b   1.000
_cell.length_c   1.000
_cell.angle_alpha   90.00
_cell.angle_beta   90.00
_cell.angle_gamma   90.00
#
_symmetry.space_group_name_H-M   'P 1'
#
loop_
_entity.id
_entity.type
_entity.pdbx_description
1 polymer ?
#
loop_
_entity_poly.entity_id
_entity_poly.type
_entity_poly.pdbx_seq_one_letter_code
_entity_poly.pdbx_strand_id
1 'polypeptide(L)'
;MVASYDEENRKTAFTYDVYGNKLTETDEKGNTKKLEYNADNQLTKTTLANGTAVAYKYDDNGNTTEKFVTADGKEQQNSYAYDSDNKVTEFIDSMGRKFTYSYDENSNETKVIRPNGDIVENIYDSADRMTGINWNGKNAYSFQFDPNGNETKVTDAINGVTRDKTYDDADRITKQTERGGSVSWTYKDKPSKDNKGKTDKINEVSVSHGSHNYKATYDYNALDQNTKFSDGSRNYYLDYDELGNVTNYINGNGVGTNFNYDATSKVREMQVGTKIGDIIFEEAYTYDAASNRTSIDNKRDGKTSYEYDAINQLTKEVLPDDSIKIYSYDGFGNRVKTSDSGKTKDVVASYNDSNQLINWDNDKITYDTNGNRLTDGKYLYTWNTLDQLTSITKKGESSAFVTYKYDDDNRRIEKNVDGQVTKYFYDGDSIDILYETDGAGLVLRQYVYSDSNVRMAMKVGNKTLFYHYNSHGDVVAMTNENGEVVAEYAYDAWGNVLKATEVTAEAKQNPFGYAGYAYDKEIQMYYLMARYYEPAQGVFISVDPDPGDDDDPITMNGYTYGDNNPVMNIDPDGHWVWLAINAGFAIHDGYKEYKKSKSWKRALFSAATNFGPGKILKGGKKALGIAKKIHANSRLSMRRNHGYEIYTKSGGKKNVVKVGISAGRLNKNGTSRRANQQVRKWNKEAGYQKYQARIVQKNLKGRTKALKWEQGHVNRVFRKQAGLNKHQKPAPQKWRWY
;
A
#
# COMPACT_ATOMS: atom_id res chain seq x y z
N MET A 1 28.26 5.05 -12.03
CA MET A 1 26.97 5.38 -12.66
C MET A 1 26.45 4.11 -13.31
N VAL A 2 25.22 3.74 -13.03
CA VAL A 2 24.48 2.63 -13.65
C VAL A 2 23.26 3.25 -14.30
N ALA A 3 22.87 2.81 -15.49
CA ALA A 3 21.63 3.23 -16.12
C ALA A 3 20.78 2.00 -16.42
N SER A 4 19.46 2.14 -16.25
CA SER A 4 18.46 1.21 -16.76
C SER A 4 17.74 1.85 -17.94
N TYR A 5 17.30 1.01 -18.85
CA TYR A 5 16.43 1.38 -19.96
C TYR A 5 15.25 0.45 -19.94
N ASP A 6 14.05 0.99 -20.13
CA ASP A 6 12.85 0.19 -20.34
C ASP A 6 12.68 -0.20 -21.81
N GLU A 7 11.57 -0.88 -22.11
CA GLU A 7 11.21 -1.36 -23.44
C GLU A 7 11.02 -0.23 -24.47
N GLU A 8 10.84 1.02 -24.01
CA GLU A 8 10.76 2.23 -24.85
C GLU A 8 12.09 3.00 -24.95
N ASN A 9 13.19 2.43 -24.45
CA ASN A 9 14.52 3.06 -24.34
C ASN A 9 14.55 4.33 -23.48
N ARG A 10 13.59 4.50 -22.57
CA ARG A 10 13.59 5.61 -21.60
C ARG A 10 14.60 5.30 -20.50
N LYS A 11 15.39 6.30 -20.11
CA LYS A 11 16.60 6.11 -19.30
C LYS A 11 16.40 6.58 -17.87
N THR A 12 16.56 5.67 -16.91
CA THR A 12 16.77 6.01 -15.49
C THR A 12 18.26 5.88 -15.16
N ALA A 13 18.82 6.79 -14.37
CA ALA A 13 20.24 6.76 -14.00
C ALA A 13 20.47 6.80 -12.49
N PHE A 14 21.43 5.98 -12.03
CA PHE A 14 21.77 5.83 -10.63
C PHE A 14 23.26 6.05 -10.39
N THR A 15 23.60 6.66 -9.26
CA THR A 15 24.96 6.67 -8.73
C THR A 15 25.01 5.98 -7.38
N TYR A 16 26.18 5.47 -7.01
CA TYR A 16 26.37 4.72 -5.78
C TYR A 16 27.70 5.10 -5.13
N ASP A 17 27.76 5.00 -3.81
CA ASP A 17 29.01 5.07 -3.07
C ASP A 17 29.81 3.74 -3.16
N VAL A 18 30.93 3.68 -2.44
CA VAL A 18 31.80 2.48 -2.40
C VAL A 18 31.20 1.29 -1.66
N TYR A 19 30.12 1.52 -0.88
CA TYR A 19 29.41 0.51 -0.09
C TYR A 19 28.17 -0.03 -0.82
N GLY A 20 27.77 0.62 -1.91
CA GLY A 20 26.61 0.27 -2.72
C GLY A 20 25.33 1.02 -2.33
N ASN A 21 25.42 2.07 -1.53
CA ASN A 21 24.28 2.93 -1.23
C ASN A 21 24.00 3.84 -2.42
N LYS A 22 22.73 4.00 -2.79
CA LYS A 22 22.29 4.80 -3.94
C LYS A 22 22.40 6.28 -3.59
N LEU A 23 23.27 7.05 -4.25
CA LEU A 23 23.49 8.48 -3.95
C LEU A 23 22.58 9.40 -4.79
N THR A 24 22.24 8.97 -6.00
CA THR A 24 21.33 9.71 -6.87
C THR A 24 20.45 8.74 -7.64
N GLU A 25 19.26 9.23 -7.95
CA GLU A 25 18.30 8.64 -8.88
C GLU A 25 17.80 9.75 -9.78
N THR A 26 18.07 9.61 -11.07
CA THR A 26 17.65 10.56 -12.10
C THR A 26 16.62 9.87 -12.99
N ASP A 27 15.41 10.43 -13.03
CA ASP A 27 14.31 9.93 -13.84
C ASP A 27 14.53 10.20 -15.34
N GLU A 28 13.59 9.74 -16.16
CA GLU A 28 13.61 9.83 -17.62
C GLU A 28 13.49 11.28 -18.12
N LYS A 29 13.01 12.21 -17.28
CA LYS A 29 12.91 13.65 -17.56
C LYS A 29 14.17 14.41 -17.13
N GLY A 30 15.10 13.77 -16.41
CA GLY A 30 16.31 14.38 -15.89
C GLY A 30 16.16 14.96 -14.48
N ASN A 31 15.01 14.80 -13.83
CA ASN A 31 14.81 15.21 -12.44
C ASN A 31 15.63 14.28 -11.54
N THR A 32 16.38 14.86 -10.60
CA THR A 32 17.33 14.10 -9.78
C THR A 32 16.96 14.14 -8.31
N LYS A 33 16.62 12.98 -7.76
CA LYS A 33 16.56 12.69 -6.32
C LYS A 33 17.97 12.40 -5.80
N LYS A 34 18.37 13.05 -4.72
CA LYS A 34 19.67 12.87 -4.04
C LYS A 34 19.47 12.21 -2.69
N LEU A 35 20.34 11.27 -2.35
CA LEU A 35 20.33 10.56 -1.08
C LEU A 35 21.71 10.64 -0.42
N GLU A 36 21.72 10.91 0.88
CA GLU A 36 22.91 11.05 1.71
C GLU A 36 22.91 10.00 2.82
N TYR A 37 24.09 9.51 3.19
CA TYR A 37 24.24 8.45 4.20
C TYR A 37 25.32 8.79 5.22
N ASN A 38 25.13 8.33 6.46
CA ASN A 38 26.17 8.39 7.49
C ASN A 38 27.22 7.26 7.33
N ALA A 39 28.23 7.25 8.20
CA ALA A 39 29.30 6.25 8.19
C ALA A 39 28.81 4.81 8.46
N ASP A 40 27.63 4.64 9.05
CA ASP A 40 26.98 3.35 9.31
C ASP A 40 26.08 2.90 8.16
N ASN A 41 26.03 3.65 7.04
CA ASN A 41 25.20 3.42 5.85
C ASN A 41 23.68 3.59 6.10
N GLN A 42 23.31 4.45 7.05
CA GLN A 42 21.91 4.84 7.28
C GLN A 42 21.61 6.11 6.49
N LEU A 43 20.41 6.19 5.91
CA LEU A 43 19.94 7.31 5.10
C LEU A 43 19.77 8.56 5.98
N THR A 44 20.58 9.59 5.81
CA THR A 44 20.48 10.81 6.62
C THR A 44 19.66 11.90 5.96
N LYS A 45 19.56 11.90 4.63
CA LYS A 45 18.79 12.91 3.90
C LYS A 45 18.40 12.41 2.52
N THR A 46 17.18 12.72 2.11
CA THR A 46 16.72 12.67 0.73
C THR A 46 16.33 14.08 0.28
N THR A 47 16.67 14.46 -0.95
CA THR A 47 16.29 15.76 -1.54
C THR A 47 15.76 15.53 -2.95
N LEU A 48 14.53 15.97 -3.20
CA LEU A 48 13.86 15.89 -4.48
C LEU A 48 14.29 17.04 -5.41
N ALA A 49 13.90 16.93 -6.69
CA ALA A 49 14.30 17.88 -7.73
C ALA A 49 13.76 19.31 -7.51
N ASN A 50 12.61 19.45 -6.85
CA ASN A 50 12.02 20.73 -6.49
C ASN A 50 12.65 21.37 -5.23
N GLY A 51 13.60 20.69 -4.56
CA GLY A 51 14.26 21.17 -3.34
C GLY A 51 13.62 20.68 -2.03
N THR A 52 12.43 20.09 -2.07
CA THR A 52 11.83 19.42 -0.89
C THR A 52 12.76 18.32 -0.41
N ALA A 53 12.96 18.23 0.89
CA ALA A 53 13.87 17.25 1.48
C ALA A 53 13.32 16.67 2.77
N VAL A 54 13.71 15.43 3.06
CA VAL A 54 13.53 14.80 4.37
C VAL A 54 14.90 14.44 4.94
N ALA A 55 15.13 14.70 6.22
CA ALA A 55 16.35 14.35 6.94
C ALA A 55 16.07 13.55 8.21
N TYR A 56 17.03 12.75 8.63
CA TYR A 56 16.89 11.79 9.72
C TYR A 56 18.05 11.89 10.71
N LYS A 57 17.73 11.76 12.01
CA LYS A 57 18.71 11.49 13.06
C LYS A 57 18.46 10.12 13.68
N TYR A 58 19.54 9.49 14.12
CA TYR A 58 19.52 8.14 14.66
C TYR A 58 20.12 8.08 16.07
N ASP A 59 19.64 7.16 16.89
CA ASP A 59 20.32 6.72 18.11
C ASP A 59 21.46 5.72 17.82
N ASP A 60 22.21 5.34 18.85
CA ASP A 60 23.33 4.38 18.75
C ASP A 60 22.89 2.96 18.34
N ASN A 61 21.61 2.62 18.50
CA ASN A 61 21.04 1.35 18.07
C ASN A 61 20.55 1.40 16.61
N GLY A 62 20.52 2.58 16.01
CA GLY A 62 20.12 2.85 14.64
C GLY A 62 18.64 3.16 14.45
N ASN A 63 17.91 3.47 15.52
CA ASN A 63 16.52 3.90 15.45
C ASN A 63 16.43 5.39 15.14
N THR A 64 15.43 5.82 14.35
CA THR A 64 15.24 7.23 13.98
C THR A 64 14.70 7.95 15.21
N THR A 65 15.43 8.91 15.73
CA THR A 65 14.97 9.74 16.86
C THR A 65 14.26 11.00 16.40
N GLU A 66 14.66 11.54 15.24
CA GLU A 66 14.08 12.74 14.67
C GLU A 66 13.99 12.63 13.14
N LYS A 67 12.91 13.16 12.58
CA LYS A 67 12.64 13.26 11.14
C LYS A 67 12.27 14.71 10.82
N PHE A 68 12.90 15.29 9.81
CA PHE A 68 12.73 16.70 9.41
C PHE A 68 12.33 16.78 7.95
N VAL A 69 11.09 17.19 7.66
CA VAL A 69 10.69 17.53 6.29
C VAL A 69 10.91 19.02 6.11
N THR A 70 11.64 19.41 5.06
CA THR A 70 12.03 20.79 4.79
C THR A 70 11.64 21.17 3.37
N ALA A 71 10.99 22.32 3.24
CA ALA A 71 10.51 22.88 1.99
C ALA A 71 10.30 24.39 2.14
N ASP A 72 10.61 25.17 1.11
CA ASP A 72 10.39 26.62 1.07
C ASP A 72 10.89 27.40 2.31
N GLY A 73 12.01 26.95 2.90
CA GLY A 73 12.59 27.54 4.11
C GLY A 73 11.85 27.24 5.42
N LYS A 74 10.83 26.38 5.38
CA LYS A 74 10.12 25.85 6.55
C LYS A 74 10.58 24.43 6.87
N GLU A 75 10.34 24.00 8.10
CA GLU A 75 10.72 22.68 8.61
C GLU A 75 9.59 22.08 9.46
N GLN A 76 9.26 20.82 9.22
CA GLN A 76 8.33 20.00 9.99
C GLN A 76 9.15 18.94 10.74
N GLN A 77 9.16 19.00 12.06
CA GLN A 77 9.92 18.07 12.90
C GLN A 77 9.00 17.01 13.52
N ASN A 78 9.37 15.74 13.35
CA ASN A 78 8.78 14.61 14.03
C ASN A 78 9.84 13.99 14.95
N SER A 79 9.44 13.44 16.10
CA SER A 79 10.36 12.82 17.05
C SER A 79 9.83 11.55 17.67
N TYR A 80 10.75 10.67 18.04
CA TYR A 80 10.46 9.32 18.49
C TYR A 80 11.31 8.98 19.72
N ALA A 81 10.69 8.36 20.72
CA ALA A 81 11.40 7.75 21.83
C ALA A 81 11.26 6.22 21.79
N TYR A 82 12.25 5.52 22.33
CA TYR A 82 12.32 4.07 22.29
C TYR A 82 12.56 3.47 23.68
N ASP A 83 12.04 2.26 23.91
CA ASP A 83 12.43 1.43 25.05
C ASP A 83 13.79 0.73 24.82
N SER A 84 14.25 -0.03 25.82
CA SER A 84 15.51 -0.79 25.71
C SER A 84 15.50 -1.90 24.66
N ASP A 85 14.32 -2.27 24.16
CA ASP A 85 14.13 -3.28 23.11
C ASP A 85 13.97 -2.66 21.71
N ASN A 86 14.12 -1.34 21.59
CA ASN A 86 13.94 -0.54 20.36
C ASN A 86 12.50 -0.47 19.86
N LYS A 87 11.51 -0.53 20.76
CA LYS A 87 10.10 -0.27 20.42
C LYS A 87 9.77 1.19 20.69
N VAL A 88 8.98 1.79 19.81
CA VAL A 88 8.57 3.20 19.93
C VAL A 88 7.68 3.35 21.16
N THR A 89 8.09 4.11 22.16
CA THR A 89 7.26 4.41 23.35
C THR A 89 6.53 5.74 23.23
N GLU A 90 7.02 6.62 22.36
CA GLU A 90 6.49 7.95 22.16
C GLU A 90 6.71 8.40 20.71
N PHE A 91 5.68 9.03 20.15
CA PHE A 91 5.76 9.76 18.89
C PHE A 91 5.20 11.16 19.11
N ILE A 92 5.95 12.17 18.67
CA ILE A 92 5.52 13.57 18.65
C ILE A 92 5.65 14.09 17.22
N ASP A 93 4.58 14.67 16.70
CA ASP A 93 4.57 15.25 15.36
C ASP A 93 4.98 16.73 15.30
N SER A 94 4.92 17.33 14.09
CA SER A 94 5.31 18.72 13.84
C SER A 94 4.48 19.78 14.56
N MET A 95 3.30 19.42 15.08
CA MET A 95 2.48 20.29 15.92
C MET A 95 2.67 20.03 17.42
N GLY A 96 3.57 19.14 17.81
CA GLY A 96 3.78 18.75 19.20
C GLY A 96 2.71 17.79 19.74
N ARG A 97 1.89 17.19 18.85
CA ARG A 97 0.86 16.23 19.23
C ARG A 97 1.50 14.90 19.57
N LYS A 98 1.12 14.32 20.71
CA LYS A 98 1.84 13.22 21.32
C LYS A 98 1.01 11.94 21.38
N PHE A 99 1.61 10.86 20.88
CA PHE A 99 1.15 9.49 21.07
C PHE A 99 2.08 8.78 22.06
N THR A 100 1.51 7.94 22.93
CA THR A 100 2.32 7.07 23.80
C THR A 100 1.88 5.62 23.68
N TYR A 101 2.86 4.72 23.74
CA TYR A 101 2.69 3.29 23.50
C TYR A 101 3.19 2.49 24.70
N SER A 102 2.51 1.39 25.00
CA SER A 102 2.95 0.41 26.00
C SER A 102 2.97 -0.98 25.40
N TYR A 103 3.89 -1.80 25.88
CA TYR A 103 4.11 -3.17 25.41
C TYR A 103 4.13 -4.15 26.56
N ASP A 104 3.73 -5.39 26.29
CA ASP A 104 3.97 -6.52 27.19
C ASP A 104 5.40 -7.10 27.02
N GLU A 105 5.73 -8.09 27.84
CA GLU A 105 7.01 -8.81 27.80
C GLU A 105 7.24 -9.56 26.47
N ASN A 106 6.16 -9.90 25.76
CA ASN A 106 6.21 -10.55 24.45
C ASN A 106 6.32 -9.55 23.30
N SER A 107 6.43 -8.24 23.61
CA SER A 107 6.48 -7.14 22.64
C SER A 107 5.19 -6.91 21.87
N ASN A 108 4.05 -7.37 22.39
CA ASN A 108 2.76 -6.99 21.86
C ASN A 108 2.39 -5.61 22.39
N GLU A 109 1.86 -4.75 21.53
CA GLU A 109 1.41 -3.41 21.93
C GLU A 109 0.09 -3.53 22.69
N THR A 110 0.09 -3.18 23.97
CA THR A 110 -1.04 -3.35 24.88
C THR A 110 -1.85 -2.07 25.06
N LYS A 111 -1.28 -0.89 24.77
CA LYS A 111 -1.95 0.39 24.97
C LYS A 111 -1.41 1.47 24.06
N VAL A 112 -2.32 2.26 23.50
CA VAL A 112 -2.07 3.55 22.85
C VAL A 112 -2.81 4.64 23.60
N ILE A 113 -2.15 5.76 23.86
CA ILE A 113 -2.79 7.02 24.24
C ILE A 113 -2.62 8.00 23.09
N ARG A 114 -3.74 8.47 22.53
CA ARG A 114 -3.79 9.44 21.43
C ARG A 114 -3.65 10.88 21.94
N PRO A 115 -3.32 11.85 21.07
CA PRO A 115 -3.19 13.26 21.45
C PRO A 115 -4.43 13.88 22.11
N ASN A 116 -5.63 13.44 21.73
CA ASN A 116 -6.89 13.87 22.36
C ASN A 116 -7.15 13.24 23.75
N GLY A 117 -6.27 12.36 24.23
CA GLY A 117 -6.40 11.64 25.49
C GLY A 117 -7.17 10.33 25.40
N ASP A 118 -7.70 9.97 24.23
CA ASP A 118 -8.33 8.68 24.01
C ASP A 118 -7.34 7.53 24.18
N ILE A 119 -7.84 6.45 24.76
CA ILE A 119 -7.08 5.27 25.10
C ILE A 119 -7.63 4.07 24.31
N VAL A 120 -6.75 3.37 23.62
CA VAL A 120 -7.02 2.06 23.01
C VAL A 120 -6.16 1.01 23.70
N GLU A 121 -6.78 -0.04 24.24
CA GLU A 121 -6.07 -1.13 24.91
C GLU A 121 -6.29 -2.45 24.17
N ASN A 122 -5.21 -3.16 23.89
CA ASN A 122 -5.23 -4.45 23.22
C ASN A 122 -4.99 -5.57 24.23
N ILE A 123 -5.85 -6.59 24.18
CA ILE A 123 -5.80 -7.73 25.08
C ILE A 123 -5.32 -8.93 24.28
N TYR A 124 -4.29 -9.62 24.79
CA TYR A 124 -3.70 -10.80 24.16
C TYR A 124 -3.85 -12.03 25.04
N ASP A 125 -3.96 -13.19 24.40
CA ASP A 125 -3.84 -14.48 25.07
C ASP A 125 -2.36 -14.92 25.22
N SER A 126 -2.15 -16.06 25.87
CA SER A 126 -0.81 -16.64 26.07
C SER A 126 -0.13 -17.13 24.78
N ALA A 127 -0.83 -17.09 23.64
CA ALA A 127 -0.31 -17.43 22.32
C ALA A 127 -0.05 -16.18 21.45
N ASP A 128 -0.02 -14.98 22.05
CA ASP A 128 0.16 -13.69 21.38
C ASP A 128 -0.93 -13.36 20.35
N ARG A 129 -2.15 -13.91 20.54
CA ARG A 129 -3.31 -13.58 19.70
C ARG A 129 -4.14 -12.49 20.37
N MET A 130 -4.53 -11.46 19.63
CA MET A 130 -5.37 -10.38 20.14
C MET A 130 -6.79 -10.90 20.35
N THR A 131 -7.23 -11.02 21.60
CA THR A 131 -8.56 -11.51 21.99
C THR A 131 -9.55 -10.41 22.31
N GLY A 132 -9.12 -9.15 22.41
CA GLY A 132 -10.04 -8.04 22.60
C GLY A 132 -9.39 -6.67 22.47
N ILE A 133 -10.25 -5.67 22.34
CA ILE A 133 -9.90 -4.25 22.29
C ILE A 133 -10.82 -3.51 23.25
N ASN A 134 -10.25 -2.65 24.09
CA ASN A 134 -11.00 -1.69 24.88
C ASN A 134 -10.79 -0.26 24.34
N TRP A 135 -11.85 0.52 24.34
CA TRP A 135 -11.83 1.96 24.12
C TRP A 135 -12.14 2.66 25.44
N ASN A 136 -11.21 3.48 25.93
CA ASN A 136 -11.38 4.24 27.17
C ASN A 136 -11.81 3.35 28.35
N GLY A 137 -11.20 2.17 28.48
CA GLY A 137 -11.47 1.19 29.54
C GLY A 137 -12.77 0.38 29.38
N LYS A 138 -13.51 0.56 28.29
CA LYS A 138 -14.73 -0.21 27.97
C LYS A 138 -14.46 -1.19 26.84
N ASN A 139 -15.00 -2.40 26.93
CA ASN A 139 -14.87 -3.37 25.84
C ASN A 139 -15.52 -2.84 24.55
N ALA A 140 -14.74 -2.80 23.48
CA ALA A 140 -15.19 -2.42 22.14
C ALA A 140 -15.35 -3.67 21.28
N TYR A 141 -14.34 -4.53 21.26
CA TYR A 141 -14.35 -5.79 20.51
C TYR A 141 -13.81 -6.96 21.32
N SER A 142 -14.31 -8.16 21.03
CA SER A 142 -13.77 -9.43 21.52
C SER A 142 -13.64 -10.42 20.37
N PHE A 143 -12.53 -11.18 20.35
CA PHE A 143 -12.19 -12.11 19.28
C PHE A 143 -12.01 -13.53 19.82
N GLN A 144 -12.52 -14.51 19.09
CA GLN A 144 -12.32 -15.93 19.39
C GLN A 144 -11.61 -16.61 18.22
N PHE A 145 -10.77 -17.58 18.53
CA PHE A 145 -9.94 -18.27 17.55
C PHE A 145 -10.07 -19.79 17.68
N ASP A 146 -9.95 -20.48 16.57
CA ASP A 146 -9.77 -21.93 16.54
C ASP A 146 -8.33 -22.34 16.98
N PRO A 147 -8.03 -23.65 17.10
CA PRO A 147 -6.68 -24.12 17.41
C PRO A 147 -5.61 -23.82 16.34
N ASN A 148 -6.00 -23.53 15.11
CA ASN A 148 -5.08 -23.15 14.02
C ASN A 148 -4.76 -21.65 14.04
N GLY A 149 -5.49 -20.86 14.84
CA GLY A 149 -5.35 -19.41 14.96
C GLY A 149 -6.26 -18.62 14.02
N ASN A 150 -7.23 -19.27 13.37
CA ASN A 150 -8.21 -18.59 12.54
C ASN A 150 -9.28 -17.95 13.43
N GLU A 151 -9.68 -16.73 13.13
CA GLU A 151 -10.70 -16.01 13.90
C GLU A 151 -12.10 -16.55 13.59
N THR A 152 -12.72 -17.22 14.55
CA THR A 152 -14.04 -17.82 14.38
C THR A 152 -15.18 -16.89 14.78
N LYS A 153 -14.90 -15.87 15.59
CA LYS A 153 -15.94 -14.96 16.08
C LYS A 153 -15.41 -13.59 16.42
N VAL A 154 -16.17 -12.58 16.03
CA VAL A 154 -16.05 -11.19 16.50
C VAL A 154 -17.32 -10.82 17.24
N THR A 155 -17.17 -10.32 18.46
CA THR A 155 -18.23 -9.62 19.20
C THR A 155 -17.90 -8.13 19.18
N ASP A 156 -18.76 -7.34 18.55
CA ASP A 156 -18.70 -5.89 18.49
C ASP A 156 -19.67 -5.31 19.52
N ALA A 157 -19.11 -4.86 20.64
CA ALA A 157 -19.87 -4.28 21.75
C ALA A 157 -20.30 -2.82 21.47
N ILE A 158 -19.66 -2.14 20.51
CA ILE A 158 -19.99 -0.76 20.11
C ILE A 158 -21.32 -0.74 19.37
N ASN A 159 -21.50 -1.67 18.43
CA ASN A 159 -22.70 -1.75 17.59
C ASN A 159 -23.69 -2.82 18.05
N GLY A 160 -23.34 -3.65 19.02
CA GLY A 160 -24.17 -4.79 19.47
C GLY A 160 -24.27 -5.88 18.40
N VAL A 161 -23.20 -6.08 17.62
CA VAL A 161 -23.15 -6.99 16.48
C VAL A 161 -22.25 -8.18 16.79
N THR A 162 -22.54 -9.32 16.17
CA THR A 162 -21.69 -10.50 16.20
C THR A 162 -21.48 -11.01 14.78
N ARG A 163 -20.25 -11.38 14.46
CA ARG A 163 -19.85 -12.02 13.21
C ARG A 163 -19.21 -13.35 13.51
N ASP A 164 -19.78 -14.43 12.98
CA ASP A 164 -19.23 -15.79 13.10
C ASP A 164 -18.61 -16.21 11.76
N LYS A 165 -17.45 -16.88 11.82
CA LYS A 165 -16.67 -17.35 10.67
C LYS A 165 -16.33 -18.84 10.81
N THR A 166 -16.25 -19.55 9.69
CA THR A 166 -15.77 -20.93 9.62
C THR A 166 -14.71 -21.07 8.54
N TYR A 167 -13.83 -22.06 8.68
CA TYR A 167 -12.69 -22.28 7.79
C TYR A 167 -12.58 -23.75 7.39
N ASP A 168 -11.94 -24.01 6.26
CA ASP A 168 -11.54 -25.35 5.85
C ASP A 168 -10.15 -25.77 6.40
N ASP A 169 -9.73 -27.00 6.10
CA ASP A 169 -8.43 -27.56 6.53
C ASP A 169 -7.20 -26.79 5.96
N ALA A 170 -7.40 -25.93 4.96
CA ALA A 170 -6.37 -25.05 4.41
C ALA A 170 -6.31 -23.68 5.09
N ASP A 171 -7.10 -23.45 6.14
CA ASP A 171 -7.23 -22.17 6.85
C ASP A 171 -7.92 -21.08 6.00
N ARG A 172 -8.75 -21.47 5.01
CA ARG A 172 -9.49 -20.52 4.14
C ARG A 172 -10.93 -20.38 4.61
N ILE A 173 -11.47 -19.16 4.58
CA ILE A 173 -12.84 -18.87 5.04
C ILE A 173 -13.87 -19.60 4.18
N THR A 174 -14.80 -20.33 4.79
CA THR A 174 -15.86 -21.06 4.08
C THR A 174 -17.25 -20.51 4.34
N LYS A 175 -17.44 -19.79 5.45
CA LYS A 175 -18.71 -19.14 5.79
C LYS A 175 -18.51 -17.98 6.75
N GLN A 176 -19.29 -16.93 6.55
CA GLN A 176 -19.48 -15.81 7.46
C GLN A 176 -20.98 -15.62 7.72
N THR A 177 -21.35 -15.27 8.95
CA THR A 177 -22.73 -14.92 9.31
C THR A 177 -22.72 -13.67 10.18
N GLU A 178 -23.51 -12.66 9.83
CA GLU A 178 -23.67 -11.44 10.62
C GLU A 178 -24.99 -10.75 10.29
N ARG A 179 -25.58 -10.04 11.26
CA ARG A 179 -26.72 -9.12 11.05
C ARG A 179 -27.86 -9.68 10.17
N GLY A 180 -28.18 -10.97 10.33
CA GLY A 180 -29.25 -11.67 9.60
C GLY A 180 -28.87 -12.25 8.23
N GLY A 181 -27.65 -11.99 7.75
CA GLY A 181 -27.11 -12.51 6.49
C GLY A 181 -26.04 -13.57 6.67
N SER A 182 -25.83 -14.38 5.63
CA SER A 182 -24.71 -15.32 5.54
C SER A 182 -24.10 -15.31 4.15
N VAL A 183 -22.78 -15.37 4.11
CA VAL A 183 -21.97 -15.55 2.89
C VAL A 183 -21.18 -16.85 3.04
N SER A 184 -21.11 -17.65 1.99
CA SER A 184 -20.36 -18.91 1.96
C SER A 184 -19.47 -18.97 0.74
N TRP A 185 -18.28 -19.54 0.92
CA TRP A 185 -17.25 -19.67 -0.11
C TRP A 185 -16.90 -21.14 -0.30
N THR A 186 -16.83 -21.57 -1.55
CA THR A 186 -16.17 -22.83 -1.91
C THR A 186 -15.01 -22.53 -2.82
N TYR A 187 -13.94 -23.30 -2.71
CA TYR A 187 -12.72 -23.12 -3.49
C TYR A 187 -12.56 -24.21 -4.54
N LYS A 188 -11.78 -23.93 -5.58
CA LYS A 188 -11.48 -24.85 -6.68
C LYS A 188 -10.92 -26.17 -6.18
N ASP A 189 -10.04 -26.09 -5.19
CA ASP A 189 -9.51 -27.27 -4.49
C ASP A 189 -10.21 -27.48 -3.15
N LYS A 190 -10.55 -28.74 -2.86
CA LYS A 190 -11.04 -29.19 -1.55
C LYS A 190 -9.88 -29.76 -0.73
N PRO A 191 -9.41 -29.07 0.31
CA PRO A 191 -8.28 -29.51 1.09
C PRO A 191 -8.71 -30.65 2.01
N SER A 192 -7.72 -31.43 2.43
CA SER A 192 -7.84 -32.36 3.54
C SER A 192 -6.71 -32.09 4.53
N LYS A 193 -6.79 -32.68 5.72
CA LYS A 193 -5.70 -32.62 6.71
C LYS A 193 -4.32 -32.96 6.16
N ASP A 194 -4.24 -33.82 5.13
CA ASP A 194 -2.98 -34.26 4.51
C ASP A 194 -2.59 -33.45 3.27
N ASN A 195 -3.48 -32.60 2.75
CA ASN A 195 -3.27 -31.79 1.56
C ASN A 195 -4.02 -30.45 1.65
N LYS A 196 -3.28 -29.35 1.85
CA LYS A 196 -3.82 -27.98 1.96
C LYS A 196 -4.40 -27.42 0.64
N GLY A 197 -4.51 -28.21 -0.43
CA GLY A 197 -4.89 -27.73 -1.75
C GLY A 197 -3.70 -27.12 -2.50
N LYS A 198 -3.83 -26.95 -3.81
CA LYS A 198 -2.79 -26.37 -4.69
C LYS A 198 -3.02 -24.88 -4.93
N THR A 199 -4.26 -24.41 -4.77
CA THR A 199 -4.64 -23.03 -5.06
C THR A 199 -5.73 -22.51 -4.13
N ASP A 200 -5.78 -21.18 -3.95
CA ASP A 200 -6.78 -20.45 -3.16
C ASP A 200 -7.93 -19.92 -4.03
N LYS A 201 -8.00 -20.31 -5.30
CA LYS A 201 -9.01 -19.81 -6.24
C LYS A 201 -10.42 -20.17 -5.81
N ILE A 202 -11.28 -19.16 -5.79
CA ILE A 202 -12.68 -19.32 -5.44
C ILE A 202 -13.41 -20.08 -6.54
N ASN A 203 -14.27 -21.03 -6.17
CA ASN A 203 -15.13 -21.77 -7.08
C ASN A 203 -16.57 -21.23 -7.04
N GLU A 204 -17.06 -20.90 -5.84
CA GLU A 204 -18.41 -20.37 -5.64
C GLU A 204 -18.46 -19.38 -4.47
N VAL A 205 -19.23 -18.31 -4.63
CA VAL A 205 -19.68 -17.42 -3.55
C VAL A 205 -21.21 -17.48 -3.48
N SER A 206 -21.76 -17.76 -2.30
CA SER A 206 -23.20 -17.86 -2.08
C SER A 206 -23.63 -16.92 -0.95
N VAL A 207 -24.65 -16.11 -1.18
CA VAL A 207 -25.23 -15.14 -0.23
C VAL A 207 -26.66 -15.56 0.10
N SER A 208 -27.03 -15.48 1.37
CA SER A 208 -28.39 -15.71 1.87
C SER A 208 -28.74 -14.61 2.88
N HIS A 209 -29.85 -13.89 2.67
CA HIS A 209 -30.37 -12.89 3.60
C HIS A 209 -31.90 -12.86 3.54
N GLY A 210 -32.57 -13.37 4.57
CA GLY A 210 -34.02 -13.54 4.54
C GLY A 210 -34.46 -14.43 3.37
N SER A 211 -35.29 -13.90 2.47
CA SER A 211 -35.70 -14.59 1.23
C SER A 211 -34.73 -14.39 0.06
N HIS A 212 -33.80 -13.44 0.15
CA HIS A 212 -32.82 -13.17 -0.90
C HIS A 212 -31.73 -14.24 -0.91
N ASN A 213 -31.47 -14.79 -2.10
CA ASN A 213 -30.40 -15.75 -2.33
C ASN A 213 -29.65 -15.33 -3.60
N TYR A 214 -28.32 -15.37 -3.53
CA TYR A 214 -27.45 -15.08 -4.66
C TYR A 214 -26.31 -16.07 -4.71
N LYS A 215 -25.88 -16.43 -5.92
CA LYS A 215 -24.78 -17.36 -6.14
C LYS A 215 -23.95 -16.91 -7.33
N ALA A 216 -22.64 -16.86 -7.13
CA ALA A 216 -21.65 -16.68 -8.19
C ALA A 216 -20.73 -17.90 -8.31
N THR A 217 -20.30 -18.23 -9.52
CA THR A 217 -19.36 -19.34 -9.80
C THR A 217 -18.25 -18.90 -10.75
N TYR A 218 -17.07 -19.49 -10.63
CA TYR A 218 -15.85 -19.02 -11.29
C TYR A 218 -15.10 -20.14 -11.99
N ASP A 219 -14.73 -19.91 -13.25
CA ASP A 219 -13.93 -20.79 -14.09
C ASP A 219 -12.55 -20.16 -14.36
N TYR A 220 -11.52 -20.99 -14.48
CA TYR A 220 -10.14 -20.56 -14.64
C TYR A 220 -9.42 -21.32 -15.75
N ASN A 221 -8.44 -20.68 -16.37
CA ASN A 221 -7.49 -21.36 -17.26
C ASN A 221 -6.41 -22.13 -16.47
N ALA A 222 -5.45 -22.72 -17.19
CA ALA A 222 -4.34 -23.49 -16.61
C ALA A 222 -3.33 -22.65 -15.80
N LEU A 223 -3.37 -21.32 -15.95
CA LEU A 223 -2.55 -20.37 -15.18
C LEU A 223 -3.32 -19.80 -13.97
N ASP A 224 -4.48 -20.36 -13.63
CA ASP A 224 -5.36 -19.87 -12.56
C ASP A 224 -5.83 -18.41 -12.77
N GLN A 225 -5.90 -17.95 -14.02
CA GLN A 225 -6.55 -16.68 -14.39
C GLN A 225 -8.06 -16.92 -14.59
N ASN A 226 -8.90 -16.04 -14.05
CA ASN A 226 -10.35 -16.17 -14.12
C ASN A 226 -10.83 -15.83 -15.54
N THR A 227 -11.19 -16.82 -16.34
CA THR A 227 -11.61 -16.59 -17.74
C THR A 227 -13.12 -16.44 -17.91
N LYS A 228 -13.87 -16.89 -16.92
CA LYS A 228 -15.33 -16.78 -16.91
C LYS A 228 -15.87 -16.82 -15.49
N PHE A 229 -16.91 -16.05 -15.22
CA PHE A 229 -17.70 -16.22 -14.01
C PHE A 229 -19.19 -16.07 -14.34
N SER A 230 -20.06 -16.61 -13.48
CA SER A 230 -21.50 -16.53 -13.62
C SER A 230 -22.13 -16.06 -12.33
N ASP A 231 -23.16 -15.24 -12.40
CA ASP A 231 -23.94 -14.71 -11.28
C ASP A 231 -25.26 -15.50 -11.04
N GLY A 232 -25.32 -16.71 -11.60
CA GLY A 232 -26.46 -17.62 -11.58
C GLY A 232 -27.46 -17.41 -12.72
N SER A 233 -27.50 -16.22 -13.34
CA SER A 233 -28.40 -15.92 -14.47
C SER A 233 -27.65 -15.59 -15.76
N ARG A 234 -26.43 -15.08 -15.67
CA ARG A 234 -25.61 -14.60 -16.79
C ARG A 234 -24.18 -15.10 -16.66
N ASN A 235 -23.47 -15.04 -17.77
CA ASN A 235 -22.04 -15.38 -17.85
C ASN A 235 -21.26 -14.13 -18.25
N TYR A 236 -20.08 -14.00 -17.67
CA TYR A 236 -19.13 -12.92 -17.91
C TYR A 236 -17.82 -13.57 -18.34
N TYR A 237 -17.08 -12.93 -19.24
CA TYR A 237 -15.87 -13.50 -19.83
C TYR A 237 -14.71 -12.53 -19.75
N LEU A 238 -13.50 -13.08 -19.63
CA LEU A 238 -12.25 -12.32 -19.54
C LEU A 238 -11.18 -13.01 -20.37
N ASP A 239 -10.49 -12.22 -21.18
CA ASP A 239 -9.36 -12.66 -21.99
C ASP A 239 -8.08 -11.95 -21.55
N TYR A 240 -6.96 -12.66 -21.67
CA TYR A 240 -5.65 -12.20 -21.20
C TYR A 240 -4.61 -12.28 -22.32
N ASP A 241 -3.67 -11.35 -22.34
CA ASP A 241 -2.45 -11.45 -23.15
C ASP A 241 -1.39 -12.39 -22.51
N GLU A 242 -0.24 -12.52 -23.17
CA GLU A 242 0.87 -13.35 -22.71
C GLU A 242 1.60 -12.79 -21.46
N LEU A 243 1.39 -11.52 -21.13
CA LEU A 243 1.92 -10.86 -19.93
C LEU A 243 0.92 -10.95 -18.76
N GLY A 244 -0.30 -11.43 -19.02
CA GLY A 244 -1.38 -11.54 -18.04
C GLY A 244 -2.22 -10.27 -17.88
N ASN A 245 -2.08 -9.28 -18.77
CA ASN A 245 -2.98 -8.13 -18.82
C ASN A 245 -4.33 -8.57 -19.38
N VAL A 246 -5.43 -7.99 -18.90
CA VAL A 246 -6.75 -8.27 -19.47
C VAL A 246 -6.94 -7.47 -20.75
N THR A 247 -7.03 -8.17 -21.88
CA THR A 247 -7.22 -7.54 -23.20
C THR A 247 -8.69 -7.27 -23.51
N ASN A 248 -9.59 -8.07 -22.93
CA ASN A 248 -11.03 -7.95 -23.17
C ASN A 248 -11.81 -8.49 -21.98
N TYR A 249 -12.93 -7.85 -21.65
CA TYR A 249 -13.97 -8.46 -20.82
C TYR A 249 -15.36 -8.24 -21.42
N ILE A 250 -16.24 -9.22 -21.24
CA ILE A 250 -17.63 -9.18 -21.71
C ILE A 250 -18.57 -9.32 -20.52
N ASN A 251 -19.47 -8.34 -20.39
CA ASN A 251 -20.50 -8.33 -19.36
C ASN A 251 -21.65 -9.31 -19.67
N GLY A 252 -22.47 -9.61 -18.67
CA GLY A 252 -23.59 -10.55 -18.79
C GLY A 252 -24.67 -10.17 -19.82
N ASN A 253 -24.72 -8.91 -20.28
CA ASN A 253 -25.59 -8.44 -21.36
C ASN A 253 -24.93 -8.50 -22.75
N GLY A 254 -23.66 -8.91 -22.83
CA GLY A 254 -22.87 -8.98 -24.07
C GLY A 254 -22.18 -7.68 -24.47
N VAL A 255 -22.33 -6.59 -23.71
CA VAL A 255 -21.51 -5.37 -23.89
C VAL A 255 -20.10 -5.68 -23.37
N GLY A 256 -19.08 -5.37 -24.15
CA GLY A 256 -17.69 -5.70 -23.81
C GLY A 256 -16.77 -4.48 -23.84
N THR A 257 -15.63 -4.62 -23.20
CA THR A 257 -14.56 -3.62 -23.17
C THR A 257 -13.26 -4.25 -23.62
N ASN A 258 -12.59 -3.62 -24.58
CA ASN A 258 -11.26 -4.00 -25.07
C ASN A 258 -10.20 -3.01 -24.59
N PHE A 259 -8.99 -3.51 -24.33
CA PHE A 259 -7.81 -2.73 -23.97
C PHE A 259 -6.65 -3.04 -24.91
N ASN A 260 -6.00 -1.99 -25.41
CA ASN A 260 -4.76 -2.08 -26.16
C ASN A 260 -3.61 -1.56 -25.30
N TYR A 261 -2.55 -2.36 -25.18
CA TYR A 261 -1.38 -2.07 -24.35
C TYR A 261 -0.16 -1.68 -25.19
N ASP A 262 0.69 -0.81 -24.65
CA ASP A 262 2.05 -0.64 -25.17
C ASP A 262 3.01 -1.72 -24.65
N ALA A 263 4.26 -1.67 -25.12
CA ALA A 263 5.31 -2.62 -24.74
C ALA A 263 5.68 -2.56 -23.24
N THR A 264 5.21 -1.55 -22.50
CA THR A 264 5.41 -1.38 -21.05
C THR A 264 4.15 -1.75 -20.24
N SER A 265 3.17 -2.42 -20.87
CA SER A 265 1.88 -2.82 -20.28
C SER A 265 0.98 -1.66 -19.85
N LYS A 266 1.16 -0.44 -20.41
CA LYS A 266 0.22 0.67 -20.18
C LYS A 266 -0.87 0.67 -21.24
N VAL A 267 -2.09 0.99 -20.83
CA VAL A 267 -3.23 1.13 -21.73
C VAL A 267 -3.02 2.33 -22.65
N ARG A 268 -2.95 2.12 -23.96
CA ARG A 268 -2.91 3.19 -24.98
C ARG A 268 -4.29 3.54 -25.50
N GLU A 269 -5.20 2.58 -25.48
CA GLU A 269 -6.56 2.75 -25.96
C GLU A 269 -7.47 1.76 -25.25
N MET A 270 -8.70 2.18 -24.99
CA MET A 270 -9.77 1.30 -24.57
C MET A 270 -11.05 1.63 -25.30
N GLN A 271 -11.89 0.61 -25.52
CA GLN A 271 -13.19 0.78 -26.17
C GLN A 271 -14.25 -0.08 -25.49
N VAL A 272 -15.41 0.51 -25.18
CA VAL A 272 -16.64 -0.20 -24.79
C VAL A 272 -17.54 -0.31 -26.00
N GLY A 273 -17.94 -1.53 -26.35
CA GLY A 273 -18.78 -1.82 -27.51
C GLY A 273 -20.03 -2.62 -27.16
N THR A 274 -21.13 -2.38 -27.89
CA THR A 274 -22.34 -3.21 -27.82
C THR A 274 -22.04 -4.64 -28.26
N LYS A 275 -22.99 -5.55 -28.04
CA LYS A 275 -22.88 -6.96 -28.47
C LYS A 275 -22.62 -7.12 -29.99
N ILE A 276 -23.05 -6.17 -30.80
CA ILE A 276 -22.85 -6.19 -32.27
C ILE A 276 -21.65 -5.34 -32.72
N GLY A 277 -20.91 -4.74 -31.78
CA GLY A 277 -19.67 -4.00 -32.05
C GLY A 277 -19.84 -2.49 -32.21
N ASP A 278 -21.03 -1.92 -31.98
CA ASP A 278 -21.21 -0.46 -32.01
C ASP A 278 -20.52 0.18 -30.81
N ILE A 279 -19.81 1.27 -31.03
CA ILE A 279 -19.02 1.94 -30.01
C ILE A 279 -19.93 2.73 -29.07
N ILE A 280 -19.82 2.45 -27.77
CA ILE A 280 -20.48 3.20 -26.69
C ILE A 280 -19.53 4.29 -26.17
N PHE A 281 -18.27 3.93 -25.96
CA PHE A 281 -17.25 4.78 -25.33
C PHE A 281 -15.86 4.38 -25.81
N GLU A 282 -14.98 5.36 -26.06
CA GLU A 282 -13.61 5.12 -26.50
C GLU A 282 -12.69 6.22 -26.00
N GLU A 283 -11.56 5.81 -25.42
CA GLU A 283 -10.51 6.71 -24.96
C GLU A 283 -9.14 6.26 -25.44
N ALA A 284 -8.32 7.23 -25.88
CA ALA A 284 -6.91 7.03 -26.16
C ALA A 284 -6.03 7.82 -25.18
N TYR A 285 -4.93 7.21 -24.74
CA TYR A 285 -4.06 7.73 -23.70
C TYR A 285 -2.65 8.04 -24.23
N THR A 286 -2.12 9.19 -23.83
CA THR A 286 -0.71 9.53 -24.06
C THR A 286 0.01 9.69 -22.74
N TYR A 287 1.31 9.38 -22.76
CA TYR A 287 2.16 9.41 -21.58
C TYR A 287 3.45 10.18 -21.87
N ASP A 288 3.99 10.84 -20.84
CA ASP A 288 5.34 11.41 -20.89
C ASP A 288 6.42 10.37 -20.55
N ALA A 289 7.68 10.82 -20.58
CA ALA A 289 8.83 9.96 -20.32
C ALA A 289 8.85 9.39 -18.88
N ALA A 290 8.31 10.11 -17.88
CA ALA A 290 8.19 9.62 -16.51
C ALA A 290 6.93 8.76 -16.31
N SER A 291 6.23 8.41 -17.39
CA SER A 291 5.00 7.61 -17.38
C SER A 291 3.77 8.34 -16.84
N ASN A 292 3.79 9.67 -16.67
CA ASN A 292 2.56 10.38 -16.35
C ASN A 292 1.65 10.48 -17.59
N ARG A 293 0.34 10.35 -17.41
CA ARG A 293 -0.63 10.48 -18.49
C ARG A 293 -0.78 11.95 -18.89
N THR A 294 -0.34 12.31 -20.09
CA THR A 294 -0.39 13.69 -20.62
C THR A 294 -1.70 14.02 -21.32
N SER A 295 -2.47 13.02 -21.75
CA SER A 295 -3.83 13.26 -22.27
C SER A 295 -4.73 12.05 -22.20
N ILE A 296 -6.03 12.33 -22.13
CA ILE A 296 -7.13 11.41 -22.41
C ILE A 296 -7.89 12.00 -23.60
N ASP A 297 -7.94 11.29 -24.72
CA ASP A 297 -8.71 11.67 -25.89
C ASP A 297 -9.98 10.81 -25.95
N ASN A 298 -11.07 11.34 -25.39
CA ASN A 298 -12.39 10.71 -25.49
C ASN A 298 -12.94 11.00 -26.89
N LYS A 299 -13.11 9.97 -27.71
CA LYS A 299 -13.45 10.14 -29.13
C LYS A 299 -14.81 10.76 -29.39
N ARG A 300 -15.68 10.79 -28.38
CA ARG A 300 -17.00 11.40 -28.45
C ARG A 300 -17.03 12.78 -27.82
N ASP A 301 -16.44 12.92 -26.64
CA ASP A 301 -16.61 14.10 -25.77
C ASP A 301 -15.42 15.08 -25.85
N GLY A 302 -14.34 14.68 -26.53
CA GLY A 302 -13.15 15.50 -26.79
C GLY A 302 -11.97 15.19 -25.88
N LYS A 303 -10.91 15.99 -26.00
CA LYS A 303 -9.60 15.71 -25.38
C LYS A 303 -9.39 16.50 -24.10
N THR A 304 -8.97 15.81 -23.05
CA THR A 304 -8.39 16.40 -21.84
C THR A 304 -6.87 16.29 -21.87
N SER A 305 -6.14 17.33 -21.46
CA SER A 305 -4.67 17.32 -21.40
C SER A 305 -4.13 17.77 -20.05
N TYR A 306 -2.96 17.24 -19.69
CA TYR A 306 -2.35 17.39 -18.37
C TYR A 306 -0.89 17.81 -18.46
N GLU A 307 -0.46 18.68 -17.55
CA GLU A 307 0.95 19.03 -17.35
C GLU A 307 1.33 18.78 -15.89
N TYR A 308 2.62 18.46 -15.67
CA TYR A 308 3.16 18.06 -14.38
C TYR A 308 4.43 18.84 -14.03
N ASP A 309 4.72 18.98 -12.74
CA ASP A 309 5.98 19.54 -12.26
C ASP A 309 7.14 18.51 -12.25
N ALA A 310 8.31 18.94 -11.74
CA ALA A 310 9.54 18.16 -11.67
C ALA A 310 9.49 16.97 -10.68
N ILE A 311 8.44 16.87 -9.88
CA ILE A 311 8.19 15.73 -8.98
C ILE A 311 6.85 15.06 -9.30
N ASN A 312 6.37 15.23 -10.54
CA ASN A 312 5.17 14.59 -11.10
C ASN A 312 3.83 14.98 -10.48
N GLN A 313 3.74 16.13 -9.80
CA GLN A 313 2.46 16.67 -9.34
C GLN A 313 1.71 17.35 -10.49
N LEU A 314 0.38 17.19 -10.57
CA LEU A 314 -0.46 17.75 -11.63
C LEU A 314 -0.56 19.28 -11.52
N THR A 315 0.02 20.03 -12.44
CA THR A 315 0.00 21.51 -12.40
C THR A 315 -1.08 22.12 -13.27
N LYS A 316 -1.57 21.39 -14.27
CA LYS A 316 -2.57 21.92 -15.21
C LYS A 316 -3.44 20.83 -15.79
N GLU A 317 -4.72 21.13 -15.94
CA GLU A 317 -5.72 20.35 -16.66
C GLU A 317 -6.38 21.29 -17.68
N VAL A 318 -6.50 20.83 -18.94
CA VAL A 318 -7.32 21.49 -19.97
C VAL A 318 -8.42 20.53 -20.35
N LEU A 319 -9.67 20.90 -20.08
CA LEU A 319 -10.86 20.09 -20.35
C LEU A 319 -11.29 20.17 -21.84
N PRO A 320 -12.19 19.29 -22.30
CA PRO A 320 -12.61 19.26 -23.70
C PRO A 320 -13.32 20.53 -24.20
N ASP A 321 -13.84 21.36 -23.29
CA ASP A 321 -14.46 22.66 -23.59
C ASP A 321 -13.44 23.82 -23.59
N ASP A 322 -12.14 23.50 -23.66
CA ASP A 322 -11.00 24.40 -23.55
C ASP A 322 -10.88 25.14 -22.20
N SER A 323 -11.69 24.80 -21.20
CA SER A 323 -11.52 25.35 -19.86
C SER A 323 -10.22 24.84 -19.23
N ILE A 324 -9.52 25.74 -18.55
CA ILE A 324 -8.19 25.49 -17.99
C ILE A 324 -8.29 25.57 -16.48
N LYS A 325 -7.80 24.52 -15.81
CA LYS A 325 -7.50 24.53 -14.38
C LYS A 325 -6.00 24.49 -14.15
N ILE A 326 -5.50 25.35 -13.28
CA ILE A 326 -4.09 25.42 -12.90
C ILE A 326 -4.00 25.21 -11.39
N TYR A 327 -3.11 24.33 -10.98
CA TYR A 327 -2.86 23.99 -9.59
C TYR A 327 -1.47 24.45 -9.19
N SER A 328 -1.35 25.02 -7.99
CA SER A 328 -0.06 25.38 -7.40
C SER A 328 0.09 24.72 -6.05
N TYR A 329 1.29 24.24 -5.77
CA TYR A 329 1.65 23.55 -4.55
C TYR A 329 2.70 24.35 -3.77
N ASP A 330 2.67 24.26 -2.44
CA ASP A 330 3.87 24.53 -1.66
C ASP A 330 4.85 23.35 -1.74
N GLY A 331 6.06 23.51 -1.22
CA GLY A 331 7.05 22.45 -1.25
C GLY A 331 6.74 21.25 -0.33
N PHE A 332 5.70 21.28 0.49
CA PHE A 332 5.21 20.09 1.22
C PHE A 332 4.12 19.34 0.45
N GLY A 333 3.82 19.75 -0.80
CA GLY A 333 2.78 19.14 -1.62
C GLY A 333 1.37 19.61 -1.25
N ASN A 334 1.20 20.68 -0.47
CA ASN A 334 -0.13 21.22 -0.21
C ASN A 334 -0.61 22.05 -1.39
N ARG A 335 -1.81 21.80 -1.90
CA ARG A 335 -2.39 22.57 -3.01
C ARG A 335 -2.87 23.95 -2.55
N VAL A 336 -1.98 24.95 -2.61
CA VAL A 336 -2.22 26.31 -2.10
C VAL A 336 -3.09 27.18 -3.01
N LYS A 337 -3.24 26.83 -4.28
CA LYS A 337 -4.04 27.63 -5.22
C LYS A 337 -4.62 26.77 -6.33
N THR A 338 -5.87 27.06 -6.70
CA THR A 338 -6.52 26.57 -7.92
C THR A 338 -7.08 27.74 -8.71
N SER A 339 -6.60 27.92 -9.94
CA SER A 339 -7.18 28.85 -10.92
C SER A 339 -8.05 28.06 -11.89
N ASP A 340 -9.23 28.57 -12.21
CA ASP A 340 -10.20 27.94 -13.11
C ASP A 340 -10.70 29.00 -14.09
N SER A 341 -10.49 28.80 -15.38
CA SER A 341 -10.86 29.78 -16.42
C SER A 341 -12.37 30.02 -16.52
N GLY A 342 -13.19 29.10 -15.99
CA GLY A 342 -14.64 29.28 -15.86
C GLY A 342 -15.06 30.13 -14.66
N LYS A 343 -14.11 30.51 -13.78
CA LYS A 343 -14.36 31.30 -12.57
C LYS A 343 -13.68 32.66 -12.63
N THR A 344 -14.29 33.65 -11.99
CA THR A 344 -13.77 35.04 -11.95
C THR A 344 -12.67 35.24 -10.90
N LYS A 345 -12.50 34.27 -9.99
CA LYS A 345 -11.51 34.31 -8.91
C LYS A 345 -10.88 32.95 -8.72
N ASP A 346 -9.59 33.00 -8.41
CA ASP A 346 -8.85 31.85 -7.96
C ASP A 346 -9.32 31.42 -6.57
N VAL A 347 -9.29 30.11 -6.32
CA VAL A 347 -9.42 29.57 -4.97
C VAL A 347 -8.04 29.56 -4.34
N VAL A 348 -7.90 30.21 -3.19
CA VAL A 348 -6.66 30.24 -2.41
C VAL A 348 -6.84 29.41 -1.16
N ALA A 349 -5.86 28.55 -0.88
CA ALA A 349 -5.84 27.68 0.27
C ALA A 349 -4.62 27.98 1.17
N SER A 350 -4.75 27.71 2.46
CA SER A 350 -3.61 27.80 3.39
C SER A 350 -3.61 26.63 4.36
N TYR A 351 -2.41 26.28 4.81
CA TYR A 351 -2.15 25.08 5.57
C TYR A 351 -1.33 25.41 6.82
N ASN A 352 -1.46 24.59 7.87
CA ASN A 352 -0.60 24.67 9.05
C ASN A 352 0.63 23.75 8.92
N ASP A 353 1.46 23.71 9.97
CA ASP A 353 2.72 22.93 9.98
C ASP A 353 2.52 21.40 10.01
N SER A 354 1.29 20.91 10.10
CA SER A 354 0.95 19.49 9.90
C SER A 354 0.22 19.23 8.59
N ASN A 355 0.33 20.13 7.61
CA ASN A 355 -0.31 20.00 6.29
C ASN A 355 -1.85 19.97 6.34
N GLN A 356 -2.46 20.47 7.42
CA GLN A 356 -3.91 20.55 7.52
C GLN A 356 -4.42 21.78 6.78
N LEU A 357 -5.40 21.61 5.89
CA LEU A 357 -6.06 22.73 5.20
C LEU A 357 -6.86 23.55 6.21
N ILE A 358 -6.42 24.77 6.54
CA ILE A 358 -7.02 25.64 7.56
C ILE A 358 -7.88 26.78 6.98
N ASN A 359 -7.63 27.18 5.73
CA ASN A 359 -8.54 28.07 4.99
C ASN A 359 -8.71 27.57 3.55
N TRP A 360 -9.93 27.61 3.06
CA TRP A 360 -10.30 27.34 1.68
C TRP A 360 -11.14 28.52 1.17
N ASP A 361 -10.52 29.40 0.37
CA ASP A 361 -11.04 30.74 0.06
C ASP A 361 -11.38 31.50 1.36
N ASN A 362 -12.67 31.77 1.61
CA ASN A 362 -13.14 32.48 2.80
C ASN A 362 -13.58 31.53 3.93
N ASP A 363 -13.61 30.21 3.68
CA ASP A 363 -14.04 29.21 4.65
C ASP A 363 -12.88 28.83 5.57
N LYS A 364 -13.08 29.05 6.87
CA LYS A 364 -12.19 28.57 7.91
C LYS A 364 -12.48 27.12 8.25
N ILE A 365 -11.43 26.29 8.27
CA ILE A 365 -11.49 24.86 8.59
C ILE A 365 -10.76 24.62 9.92
N THR A 366 -11.30 23.74 10.75
CA THR A 366 -10.72 23.40 12.06
C THR A 366 -10.54 21.88 12.20
N TYR A 367 -9.65 21.47 13.08
CA TYR A 367 -9.30 20.06 13.33
C TYR A 367 -9.26 19.79 14.83
N ASP A 368 -9.47 18.53 15.20
CA ASP A 368 -9.19 18.05 16.55
C ASP A 368 -7.69 17.83 16.75
N THR A 369 -7.31 17.45 17.96
CA THR A 369 -5.92 17.15 18.29
C THR A 369 -5.41 15.86 17.69
N ASN A 370 -6.23 14.99 17.09
CA ASN A 370 -5.74 13.81 16.34
C ASN A 370 -5.54 14.14 14.86
N GLY A 371 -6.07 15.27 14.39
CA GLY A 371 -5.94 15.73 13.01
C GLY A 371 -7.14 15.39 12.14
N ASN A 372 -8.29 15.16 12.75
CA ASN A 372 -9.55 14.98 12.05
C ASN A 372 -10.25 16.33 11.92
N ARG A 373 -10.77 16.64 10.74
CA ARG A 373 -11.50 17.89 10.49
C ARG A 373 -12.74 17.95 11.38
N LEU A 374 -12.93 19.06 12.09
CA LEU A 374 -14.10 19.31 12.95
C LEU A 374 -15.15 20.19 12.28
N THR A 375 -14.74 21.18 11.48
CA THR A 375 -15.66 22.10 10.80
C THR A 375 -15.10 22.56 9.47
N ASP A 376 -15.98 22.90 8.52
CA ASP A 376 -15.63 23.69 7.33
C ASP A 376 -16.73 24.72 6.96
N GLY A 377 -16.77 25.14 5.70
CA GLY A 377 -17.79 26.03 5.16
C GLY A 377 -19.22 25.47 5.24
N LYS A 378 -19.37 24.14 5.17
CA LYS A 378 -20.65 23.45 5.00
C LYS A 378 -21.07 22.64 6.23
N TYR A 379 -20.13 21.99 6.91
CA TYR A 379 -20.43 20.93 7.85
C TYR A 379 -19.64 21.01 9.17
N LEU A 380 -20.19 20.35 10.18
CA LEU A 380 -19.52 19.95 11.42
C LEU A 380 -19.40 18.41 11.42
N TYR A 381 -18.27 17.91 11.87
CA TYR A 381 -17.91 16.49 11.84
C TYR A 381 -17.66 15.95 13.25
N THR A 382 -18.16 14.74 13.52
CA THR A 382 -17.93 14.05 14.80
C THR A 382 -17.17 12.75 14.57
N TRP A 383 -16.13 12.52 15.37
CA TRP A 383 -15.24 11.37 15.27
C TRP A 383 -15.30 10.52 16.55
N ASN A 384 -15.00 9.23 16.45
CA ASN A 384 -14.89 8.34 17.62
C ASN A 384 -13.43 8.09 18.04
N THR A 385 -13.23 7.22 19.03
CA THR A 385 -11.93 6.87 19.62
C THR A 385 -10.91 6.29 18.63
N LEU A 386 -11.36 5.80 17.47
CA LEU A 386 -10.48 5.31 16.40
C LEU A 386 -10.33 6.28 15.24
N ASP A 387 -10.73 7.55 15.43
CA ASP A 387 -10.70 8.57 14.37
C ASP A 387 -11.57 8.19 13.17
N GLN A 388 -12.70 7.50 13.42
CA GLN A 388 -13.71 7.19 12.40
C GLN A 388 -14.81 8.27 12.39
N LEU A 389 -15.19 8.75 11.21
CA LEU A 389 -16.26 9.76 11.07
C LEU A 389 -17.60 9.13 11.43
N THR A 390 -18.23 9.54 12.53
CA THR A 390 -19.48 8.96 13.02
C THR A 390 -20.71 9.77 12.66
N SER A 391 -20.58 11.10 12.50
CA SER A 391 -21.71 11.93 12.10
C SER A 391 -21.28 13.22 11.41
N ILE A 392 -22.21 13.75 10.60
CA ILE A 392 -22.07 15.04 9.92
C ILE A 392 -23.35 15.86 10.18
N THR A 393 -23.15 17.10 10.62
CA THR A 393 -24.21 18.09 10.87
C THR A 393 -24.01 19.27 9.93
N LYS A 394 -25.07 19.76 9.29
CA LYS A 394 -25.00 20.97 8.47
C LYS A 394 -24.71 22.19 9.36
N LYS A 395 -23.92 23.13 8.85
CA LYS A 395 -23.60 24.35 9.59
C LYS A 395 -24.87 25.15 9.89
N GLY A 396 -25.05 25.50 11.16
CA GLY A 396 -26.25 26.19 11.66
C GLY A 396 -27.37 25.24 12.13
N GLU A 397 -27.24 23.94 11.91
CA GLU A 397 -28.15 22.93 12.45
C GLU A 397 -27.57 22.29 13.72
N SER A 398 -28.44 21.70 14.55
CA SER A 398 -28.05 21.05 15.81
C SER A 398 -28.06 19.53 15.75
N SER A 399 -28.67 18.95 14.72
CA SER A 399 -28.85 17.51 14.57
C SER A 399 -28.07 17.01 13.36
N ALA A 400 -27.38 15.88 13.53
CA ALA A 400 -26.71 15.22 12.42
C ALA A 400 -27.73 14.72 11.41
N PHE A 401 -27.50 15.03 10.13
CA PHE A 401 -28.32 14.52 9.04
C PHE A 401 -27.73 13.24 8.44
N VAL A 402 -26.43 12.98 8.68
CA VAL A 402 -25.78 11.71 8.35
C VAL A 402 -25.10 11.10 9.58
N THR A 403 -25.25 9.79 9.76
CA THR A 403 -24.50 9.01 10.75
C THR A 403 -23.96 7.71 10.17
N TYR A 404 -22.87 7.22 10.76
CA TYR A 404 -22.14 6.05 10.29
C TYR A 404 -21.81 5.10 11.45
N LYS A 405 -21.72 3.81 11.13
CA LYS A 405 -21.16 2.78 12.02
C LYS A 405 -20.11 1.97 11.27
N TYR A 406 -19.13 1.47 12.01
CA TYR A 406 -17.99 0.72 11.48
C TYR A 406 -17.83 -0.60 12.22
N ASP A 407 -17.39 -1.65 11.53
CA ASP A 407 -17.01 -2.90 12.18
C ASP A 407 -15.61 -2.82 12.81
N ASP A 408 -15.12 -3.95 13.32
CA ASP A 408 -13.75 -4.05 13.75
C ASP A 408 -12.84 -3.60 12.62
N ASP A 409 -12.95 -4.23 11.44
CA ASP A 409 -12.59 -3.82 10.05
C ASP A 409 -12.07 -2.40 9.73
N ASN A 410 -12.51 -1.38 10.46
CA ASN A 410 -12.59 0.02 10.06
C ASN A 410 -13.45 0.25 8.80
N ARG A 411 -14.34 -0.70 8.44
CA ARG A 411 -15.21 -0.59 7.27
C ARG A 411 -16.58 -0.12 7.70
N ARG A 412 -17.16 0.81 6.95
CA ARG A 412 -18.51 1.31 7.20
C ARG A 412 -19.52 0.19 7.01
N ILE A 413 -20.23 -0.17 8.06
CA ILE A 413 -21.25 -1.23 8.06
C ILE A 413 -22.68 -0.70 8.07
N GLU A 414 -22.88 0.57 8.41
CA GLU A 414 -24.18 1.25 8.36
C GLU A 414 -23.99 2.73 8.02
N LYS A 415 -24.90 3.27 7.19
CA LYS A 415 -25.07 4.70 6.91
C LYS A 415 -26.54 5.05 7.11
N ASN A 416 -26.83 6.14 7.79
CA ASN A 416 -28.17 6.68 7.92
C ASN A 416 -28.17 8.14 7.46
N VAL A 417 -28.95 8.45 6.43
CA VAL A 417 -29.14 9.81 5.89
C VAL A 417 -30.60 10.20 6.10
N ASP A 418 -30.87 11.21 6.93
CA ASP A 418 -32.22 11.72 7.21
C ASP A 418 -33.24 10.61 7.59
N GLY A 419 -32.79 9.59 8.32
CA GLY A 419 -33.60 8.43 8.74
C GLY A 419 -33.59 7.24 7.77
N GLN A 420 -33.01 7.39 6.57
CA GLN A 420 -32.87 6.31 5.59
C GLN A 420 -31.60 5.50 5.88
N VAL A 421 -31.78 4.29 6.41
CA VAL A 421 -30.69 3.39 6.78
C VAL A 421 -30.29 2.50 5.60
N THR A 422 -29.00 2.44 5.31
CA THR A 422 -28.35 1.44 4.45
C THR A 422 -27.31 0.68 5.26
N LYS A 423 -27.36 -0.66 5.24
CA LYS A 423 -26.38 -1.55 5.89
C LYS A 423 -25.55 -2.26 4.82
N TYR A 424 -24.24 -2.34 5.04
CA TYR A 424 -23.28 -2.89 4.08
C TYR A 424 -22.78 -4.25 4.55
N PHE A 425 -22.70 -5.21 3.61
CA PHE A 425 -22.19 -6.57 3.85
C PHE A 425 -21.04 -6.86 2.88
N TYR A 426 -19.88 -7.21 3.43
CA TYR A 426 -18.62 -7.33 2.70
C TYR A 426 -18.30 -8.76 2.29
N ASP A 427 -17.45 -8.92 1.26
CA ASP A 427 -16.89 -10.21 0.87
C ASP A 427 -15.81 -10.66 1.86
N GLY A 428 -16.24 -11.30 2.94
CA GLY A 428 -15.37 -11.77 4.02
C GLY A 428 -14.60 -10.61 4.64
N ASP A 429 -13.26 -10.71 4.64
CA ASP A 429 -12.37 -9.67 5.17
C ASP A 429 -11.97 -8.61 4.13
N SER A 430 -12.62 -8.54 2.96
CA SER A 430 -12.28 -7.56 1.89
C SER A 430 -12.94 -6.21 2.10
N ILE A 431 -12.58 -5.24 1.27
CA ILE A 431 -13.27 -3.93 1.20
C ILE A 431 -14.47 -3.95 0.23
N ASP A 432 -14.73 -5.09 -0.41
CA ASP A 432 -15.75 -5.20 -1.45
C ASP A 432 -17.12 -5.44 -0.83
N ILE A 433 -18.03 -4.48 -1.03
CA ILE A 433 -19.43 -4.62 -0.63
C ILE A 433 -20.09 -5.64 -1.57
N LEU A 434 -20.52 -6.78 -1.05
CA LEU A 434 -21.26 -7.80 -1.81
C LEU A 434 -22.72 -7.40 -2.01
N TYR A 435 -23.37 -6.91 -0.95
CA TYR A 435 -24.76 -6.48 -1.01
C TYR A 435 -25.08 -5.49 0.11
N GLU A 436 -26.20 -4.80 -0.06
CA GLU A 436 -26.69 -3.78 0.86
C GLU A 436 -28.14 -4.06 1.24
N THR A 437 -28.51 -3.74 2.48
CA THR A 437 -29.90 -3.81 2.94
C THR A 437 -30.38 -2.48 3.48
N ASP A 438 -31.69 -2.31 3.57
CA ASP A 438 -32.26 -1.25 4.38
C ASP A 438 -32.15 -1.56 5.89
N GLY A 439 -32.74 -0.69 6.73
CA GLY A 439 -32.81 -0.89 8.18
C GLY A 439 -33.59 -2.15 8.60
N ALA A 440 -34.57 -2.59 7.80
CA ALA A 440 -35.44 -3.73 8.05
C ALA A 440 -34.87 -5.07 7.54
N GLY A 441 -33.77 -5.05 6.79
CA GLY A 441 -33.12 -6.23 6.22
C GLY A 441 -33.59 -6.59 4.80
N LEU A 442 -34.32 -5.71 4.12
CA LEU A 442 -34.61 -5.88 2.69
C LEU A 442 -33.36 -5.59 1.88
N VAL A 443 -32.95 -6.51 1.01
CA VAL A 443 -31.81 -6.30 0.10
C VAL A 443 -32.15 -5.21 -0.92
N LEU A 444 -31.39 -4.11 -0.86
CA LEU A 444 -31.51 -2.96 -1.77
C LEU A 444 -30.73 -3.20 -3.05
N ARG A 445 -29.50 -3.70 -2.91
CA ARG A 445 -28.51 -3.86 -3.98
C ARG A 445 -27.71 -5.13 -3.76
N GLN A 446 -27.42 -5.84 -4.84
CA GLN A 446 -26.47 -6.96 -4.88
C GLN A 446 -25.44 -6.68 -5.98
N TYR A 447 -24.16 -6.82 -5.66
CA TYR A 447 -23.07 -6.61 -6.61
C TYR A 447 -22.49 -7.93 -7.11
N VAL A 448 -22.00 -7.91 -8.35
CA VAL A 448 -21.38 -9.06 -9.01
C VAL A 448 -19.91 -8.72 -9.26
N TYR A 449 -19.01 -9.58 -8.79
CA TYR A 449 -17.56 -9.40 -8.92
C TYR A 449 -16.88 -10.54 -9.66
N SER A 450 -15.81 -10.24 -10.40
CA SER A 450 -14.81 -11.24 -10.83
C SER A 450 -13.94 -11.71 -9.66
N ASP A 451 -13.11 -12.76 -9.84
CA ASP A 451 -12.14 -13.23 -8.79
C ASP A 451 -11.03 -12.20 -8.48
N SER A 452 -10.88 -11.18 -9.34
CA SER A 452 -9.97 -10.04 -9.10
C SER A 452 -10.69 -8.85 -8.46
N ASN A 453 -11.88 -9.05 -7.91
CA ASN A 453 -12.68 -8.07 -7.15
C ASN A 453 -13.12 -6.85 -7.95
N VAL A 454 -13.46 -7.11 -9.21
CA VAL A 454 -13.87 -6.08 -10.18
C VAL A 454 -15.37 -6.04 -10.20
N ARG A 455 -15.98 -4.88 -9.94
CA ARG A 455 -17.44 -4.79 -9.86
C ARG A 455 -18.06 -4.74 -11.26
N MET A 456 -18.64 -5.84 -11.70
CA MET A 456 -19.09 -6.01 -13.09
C MET A 456 -20.57 -5.66 -13.25
N ALA A 457 -21.38 -5.85 -12.20
CA ALA A 457 -22.80 -5.51 -12.23
C ALA A 457 -23.36 -5.12 -10.85
N MET A 458 -24.47 -4.39 -10.89
CA MET A 458 -25.35 -4.09 -9.76
C MET A 458 -26.75 -4.60 -10.07
N LYS A 459 -27.33 -5.37 -9.15
CA LYS A 459 -28.72 -5.82 -9.20
C LYS A 459 -29.56 -4.98 -8.25
N VAL A 460 -30.67 -4.46 -8.74
CA VAL A 460 -31.68 -3.70 -7.96
C VAL A 460 -33.03 -4.33 -8.23
N GLY A 461 -33.60 -5.01 -7.23
CA GLY A 461 -34.75 -5.88 -7.43
C GLY A 461 -34.48 -6.91 -8.55
N ASN A 462 -35.32 -6.92 -9.58
CA ASN A 462 -35.20 -7.82 -10.73
C ASN A 462 -34.35 -7.27 -11.88
N LYS A 463 -33.81 -6.04 -11.76
CA LYS A 463 -33.03 -5.38 -12.81
C LYS A 463 -31.54 -5.55 -12.56
N THR A 464 -30.78 -5.68 -13.63
CA THR A 464 -29.31 -5.74 -13.58
C THR A 464 -28.72 -4.64 -14.45
N LEU A 465 -27.84 -3.85 -13.88
CA LEU A 465 -27.04 -2.85 -14.58
C LEU A 465 -25.57 -3.28 -14.59
N PHE A 466 -24.89 -3.06 -15.71
CA PHE A 466 -23.50 -3.48 -15.93
C PHE A 466 -22.60 -2.27 -15.95
N TYR A 467 -21.50 -2.33 -15.20
CA TYR A 467 -20.53 -1.24 -15.11
C TYR A 467 -19.54 -1.29 -16.27
N HIS A 468 -19.16 -0.10 -16.74
CA HIS A 468 -18.09 0.11 -17.72
C HIS A 468 -17.10 1.13 -17.17
N TYR A 469 -15.82 0.77 -17.22
CA TYR A 469 -14.73 1.52 -16.62
C TYR A 469 -13.78 2.06 -17.68
N ASN A 470 -13.20 3.23 -17.43
CA ASN A 470 -11.99 3.66 -18.14
C ASN A 470 -10.73 3.00 -17.53
N SER A 471 -9.55 3.30 -18.10
CA SER A 471 -8.29 2.73 -17.58
C SER A 471 -7.88 3.23 -16.19
N HIS A 472 -8.41 4.39 -15.75
CA HIS A 472 -8.20 4.94 -14.40
C HIS A 472 -9.06 4.23 -13.34
N GLY A 473 -10.19 3.66 -13.74
CA GLY A 473 -11.12 2.97 -12.85
C GLY A 473 -12.39 3.73 -12.59
N ASP A 474 -12.60 4.83 -13.29
CA ASP A 474 -13.82 5.59 -13.18
C ASP A 474 -14.94 4.83 -13.85
N VAL A 475 -16.10 4.76 -13.20
CA VAL A 475 -17.32 4.32 -13.88
C VAL A 475 -17.66 5.38 -14.92
N VAL A 476 -17.53 5.07 -16.21
CA VAL A 476 -17.83 6.02 -17.31
C VAL A 476 -19.21 5.83 -17.90
N ALA A 477 -19.74 4.61 -17.83
CA ALA A 477 -21.09 4.30 -18.26
C ALA A 477 -21.67 3.10 -17.52
N MET A 478 -23.00 2.99 -17.52
CA MET A 478 -23.70 1.76 -17.17
C MET A 478 -24.71 1.39 -18.25
N THR A 479 -24.82 0.10 -18.54
CA THR A 479 -25.82 -0.42 -19.49
C THR A 479 -26.82 -1.33 -18.79
N ASN A 480 -28.06 -1.38 -19.29
CA ASN A 480 -29.08 -2.30 -18.80
C ASN A 480 -28.96 -3.70 -19.44
N GLU A 481 -29.95 -4.56 -19.18
CA GLU A 481 -30.00 -5.94 -19.65
C GLU A 481 -30.09 -6.07 -21.19
N ASN A 482 -30.55 -5.03 -21.89
CA ASN A 482 -30.64 -4.96 -23.34
C ASN A 482 -29.36 -4.38 -23.98
N GLY A 483 -28.39 -3.95 -23.19
CA GLY A 483 -27.19 -3.25 -23.66
C GLY A 483 -27.39 -1.76 -23.91
N GLU A 484 -28.53 -1.18 -23.52
CA GLU A 484 -28.79 0.25 -23.66
C GLU A 484 -28.07 1.03 -22.55
N VAL A 485 -27.45 2.16 -22.89
CA VAL A 485 -26.80 3.05 -21.92
C VAL A 485 -27.87 3.70 -21.04
N VAL A 486 -27.76 3.50 -19.72
CA VAL A 486 -28.68 4.05 -18.72
C VAL A 486 -28.03 5.00 -17.73
N ALA A 487 -26.69 5.02 -17.70
CA ALA A 487 -25.93 6.01 -16.97
C ALA A 487 -24.67 6.41 -17.74
N GLU A 488 -24.27 7.67 -17.63
CA GLU A 488 -22.98 8.19 -18.11
C GLU A 488 -22.41 9.16 -17.10
N TYR A 489 -21.10 9.05 -16.87
CA TYR A 489 -20.39 9.89 -15.91
C TYR A 489 -19.11 10.46 -16.52
N ALA A 490 -18.74 11.66 -16.08
CA ALA A 490 -17.45 12.26 -16.37
C ALA A 490 -16.96 13.01 -15.12
N TYR A 491 -15.65 12.99 -14.92
CA TYR A 491 -14.99 13.58 -13.75
C TYR A 491 -13.84 14.47 -14.22
N ASP A 492 -13.49 15.46 -13.40
CA ASP A 492 -12.19 16.10 -13.53
C ASP A 492 -11.08 15.25 -12.89
N ALA A 493 -9.83 15.67 -13.08
CA ALA A 493 -8.67 14.96 -12.54
C ALA A 493 -8.73 14.68 -11.04
N TRP A 494 -9.48 15.46 -10.26
CA TRP A 494 -9.58 15.33 -8.80
C TRP A 494 -10.85 14.60 -8.35
N GLY A 495 -11.63 14.07 -9.29
CA GLY A 495 -12.86 13.34 -9.00
C GLY A 495 -14.09 14.24 -8.81
N ASN A 496 -14.04 15.53 -9.14
CA ASN A 496 -15.25 16.34 -9.16
C ASN A 496 -16.14 15.88 -10.31
N VAL A 497 -17.42 15.63 -10.04
CA VAL A 497 -18.38 15.16 -11.03
C VAL A 497 -18.70 16.28 -12.02
N LEU A 498 -18.30 16.13 -13.29
CA LEU A 498 -18.60 17.04 -14.39
C LEU A 498 -19.92 16.67 -15.09
N LYS A 499 -20.19 15.36 -15.19
CA LYS A 499 -21.42 14.81 -15.79
C LYS A 499 -21.89 13.62 -14.95
N ALA A 500 -23.20 13.55 -14.73
CA ALA A 500 -23.89 12.39 -14.17
C ALA A 500 -25.30 12.31 -14.78
N THR A 501 -25.41 11.65 -15.93
CA THR A 501 -26.68 11.43 -16.62
C THR A 501 -27.21 10.06 -16.20
N GLU A 502 -28.29 10.01 -15.42
CA GLU A 502 -28.88 8.77 -14.89
C GLU A 502 -30.35 8.68 -15.31
N VAL A 503 -30.66 7.87 -16.34
CA VAL A 503 -31.99 7.91 -16.99
C VAL A 503 -33.01 6.95 -16.38
N THR A 504 -32.59 5.92 -15.63
CA THR A 504 -33.52 4.99 -14.94
C THR A 504 -33.50 5.13 -13.42
N ALA A 505 -34.53 4.59 -12.76
CA ALA A 505 -34.63 4.61 -11.31
C ALA A 505 -33.54 3.76 -10.63
N GLU A 506 -33.08 2.70 -11.29
CA GLU A 506 -32.02 1.83 -10.82
C GLU A 506 -30.64 2.48 -11.00
N ALA A 507 -30.42 3.17 -12.12
CA ALA A 507 -29.17 3.90 -12.39
C ALA A 507 -28.92 4.99 -11.33
N LYS A 508 -29.98 5.69 -10.92
CA LYS A 508 -29.91 6.72 -9.87
C LYS A 508 -29.44 6.20 -8.50
N GLN A 509 -29.56 4.89 -8.28
CA GLN A 509 -29.15 4.23 -7.03
C GLN A 509 -27.69 3.79 -7.04
N ASN A 510 -26.94 3.97 -8.14
CA ASN A 510 -25.52 3.66 -8.18
C ASN A 510 -24.76 4.54 -7.16
N PRO A 511 -24.05 3.93 -6.19
CA PRO A 511 -23.23 4.66 -5.25
C PRO A 511 -21.77 4.77 -5.69
N PHE A 512 -21.36 4.21 -6.84
CA PHE A 512 -19.96 4.10 -7.22
C PHE A 512 -19.60 4.93 -8.47
N GLY A 513 -18.46 5.61 -8.44
CA GLY A 513 -18.06 6.55 -9.49
C GLY A 513 -16.57 6.57 -9.79
N TYR A 514 -15.94 7.73 -9.57
CA TYR A 514 -14.51 7.99 -9.73
C TYR A 514 -13.66 6.92 -9.04
N ALA A 515 -12.70 6.35 -9.76
CA ALA A 515 -11.85 5.23 -9.34
C ALA A 515 -12.61 4.02 -8.73
N GLY A 516 -13.91 3.88 -9.00
CA GLY A 516 -14.78 2.84 -8.45
C GLY A 516 -15.20 3.06 -6.98
N TYR A 517 -14.84 4.20 -6.40
CA TYR A 517 -15.13 4.54 -5.00
C TYR A 517 -16.60 4.75 -4.72
N ALA A 518 -16.98 4.51 -3.47
CA ALA A 518 -18.30 4.90 -2.97
C ALA A 518 -18.38 6.43 -2.84
N TYR A 519 -19.34 7.03 -3.53
CA TYR A 519 -19.62 8.46 -3.52
C TYR A 519 -20.88 8.75 -2.72
N ASP A 520 -20.74 9.50 -1.63
CA ASP A 520 -21.86 9.95 -0.83
C ASP A 520 -22.40 11.26 -1.40
N LYS A 521 -23.39 11.12 -2.30
CA LYS A 521 -24.02 12.23 -3.05
C LYS A 521 -24.50 13.37 -2.13
N GLU A 522 -24.92 13.06 -0.91
CA GLU A 522 -25.43 14.01 0.09
C GLU A 522 -24.38 14.97 0.67
N ILE A 523 -23.10 14.59 0.62
CA ILE A 523 -21.97 15.41 1.09
C ILE A 523 -20.93 15.69 -0.01
N GLN A 524 -21.09 15.07 -1.18
CA GLN A 524 -20.21 15.21 -2.33
C GLN A 524 -18.76 14.74 -2.10
N MET A 525 -18.59 13.74 -1.23
CA MET A 525 -17.29 13.15 -0.87
C MET A 525 -17.22 11.68 -1.24
N TYR A 526 -15.99 11.17 -1.38
CA TYR A 526 -15.73 9.76 -1.58
C TYR A 526 -15.36 9.09 -0.25
N TYR A 527 -15.99 7.95 0.03
CA TYR A 527 -15.62 7.08 1.14
C TYR A 527 -14.61 6.03 0.66
N LEU A 528 -13.35 6.20 1.08
CA LEU A 528 -12.24 5.33 0.76
C LEU A 528 -11.89 4.51 2.01
N MET A 529 -12.86 3.80 2.59
CA MET A 529 -12.72 2.89 3.72
C MET A 529 -12.14 3.52 5.01
N ALA A 530 -10.85 3.80 5.03
CA ALA A 530 -10.18 4.45 6.15
C ALA A 530 -10.51 5.93 6.30
N ARG A 531 -10.71 6.64 5.18
CA ARG A 531 -10.84 8.10 5.17
C ARG A 531 -11.89 8.58 4.18
N TYR A 532 -12.36 9.81 4.39
CA TYR A 532 -13.17 10.53 3.41
C TYR A 532 -12.29 11.50 2.63
N TYR A 533 -12.44 11.45 1.31
CA TYR A 533 -11.78 12.33 0.35
C TYR A 533 -12.76 13.41 -0.14
N GLU A 534 -12.36 14.68 -0.01
CA GLU A 534 -13.12 15.84 -0.48
C GLU A 534 -12.55 16.35 -1.81
N PRO A 535 -13.17 16.01 -2.97
CA PRO A 535 -12.59 16.24 -4.29
C PRO A 535 -12.47 17.71 -4.67
N ALA A 536 -13.36 18.57 -4.16
CA ALA A 536 -13.27 20.00 -4.46
C ALA A 536 -12.01 20.62 -3.83
N GLN A 537 -11.65 20.15 -2.63
CA GLN A 537 -10.48 20.60 -1.89
C GLN A 537 -9.22 19.82 -2.22
N GLY A 538 -9.35 18.59 -2.74
CA GLY A 538 -8.25 17.74 -3.14
C GLY A 538 -7.46 17.20 -1.95
N VAL A 539 -8.14 16.99 -0.82
CA VAL A 539 -7.53 16.53 0.42
C VAL A 539 -8.41 15.49 1.11
N PHE A 540 -7.79 14.60 1.87
CA PHE A 540 -8.49 13.84 2.90
C PHE A 540 -8.91 14.74 4.06
N ILE A 541 -9.99 14.37 4.75
CA ILE A 541 -10.49 15.16 5.90
C ILE A 541 -9.97 14.65 7.26
N SER A 542 -9.18 13.58 7.26
CA SER A 542 -8.42 13.05 8.39
C SER A 542 -7.01 12.66 7.94
N VAL A 543 -6.08 12.65 8.88
CA VAL A 543 -4.66 12.34 8.60
C VAL A 543 -4.50 10.86 8.20
N ASP A 544 -3.62 10.58 7.25
CA ASP A 544 -3.17 9.21 6.98
C ASP A 544 -2.46 8.66 8.21
N PRO A 545 -2.87 7.50 8.73
CA PRO A 545 -2.03 6.77 9.67
C PRO A 545 -0.70 6.30 9.07
N ASP A 546 -0.57 6.14 7.75
CA ASP A 546 0.70 5.78 7.12
C ASP A 546 1.66 6.99 7.02
N PRO A 547 2.90 6.89 7.54
CA PRO A 547 3.84 8.02 7.56
C PRO A 547 4.53 8.32 6.23
N GLY A 548 4.25 7.54 5.18
CA GLY A 548 4.86 7.66 3.86
C GLY A 548 6.25 7.00 3.75
N ASP A 549 6.81 7.01 2.55
CA ASP A 549 8.08 6.37 2.20
C ASP A 549 9.29 7.19 2.65
N ASP A 550 10.29 6.54 3.25
CA ASP A 550 11.48 7.20 3.80
C ASP A 550 12.32 8.00 2.79
N ASP A 551 12.17 7.75 1.48
CA ASP A 551 12.86 8.47 0.42
C ASP A 551 11.92 9.27 -0.50
N ASP A 552 10.69 9.52 -0.06
CA ASP A 552 9.75 10.38 -0.77
C ASP A 552 9.00 11.33 0.20
N PRO A 553 9.47 12.57 0.38
CA PRO A 553 8.83 13.52 1.28
C PRO A 553 7.40 13.92 0.90
N ILE A 554 6.95 13.69 -0.34
CA ILE A 554 5.58 14.03 -0.74
C ILE A 554 4.59 13.03 -0.15
N THR A 555 4.91 11.74 -0.18
CA THR A 555 4.09 10.67 0.42
C THR A 555 3.94 10.82 1.94
N MET A 556 4.76 11.67 2.58
CA MET A 556 4.68 11.97 4.02
C MET A 556 3.63 13.02 4.36
N ASN A 557 3.03 13.67 3.35
CA ASN A 557 1.89 14.53 3.55
C ASN A 557 0.63 13.69 3.76
N GLY A 558 0.24 13.50 5.03
CA GLY A 558 -0.90 12.64 5.39
C GLY A 558 -2.28 13.11 4.90
N TYR A 559 -2.40 14.21 4.14
CA TYR A 559 -3.68 14.71 3.62
C TYR A 559 -3.78 14.71 2.09
N THR A 560 -2.69 14.49 1.36
CA THR A 560 -2.69 14.52 -0.11
C THR A 560 -3.39 13.30 -0.69
N TYR A 561 -4.10 13.50 -1.80
CA TYR A 561 -4.68 12.42 -2.59
C TYR A 561 -3.81 12.12 -3.81
N GLY A 562 -3.50 10.84 -4.02
CA GLY A 562 -2.79 10.36 -5.21
C GLY A 562 -1.39 10.96 -5.42
N ASP A 563 -0.70 11.36 -4.35
CA ASP A 563 0.58 12.11 -4.40
C ASP A 563 0.51 13.36 -5.31
N ASN A 564 -0.65 14.02 -5.34
CA ASN A 564 -0.97 15.12 -6.25
C ASN A 564 -0.91 14.77 -7.74
N ASN A 565 -0.90 13.49 -8.09
CA ASN A 565 -1.05 12.97 -9.45
C ASN A 565 -2.28 12.05 -9.58
N PRO A 566 -3.50 12.59 -9.36
CA PRO A 566 -4.73 11.81 -9.36
C PRO A 566 -5.17 11.34 -10.77
N VAL A 567 -4.40 11.68 -11.81
CA VAL A 567 -4.59 11.17 -13.17
C VAL A 567 -3.94 9.78 -13.33
N MET A 568 -2.85 9.55 -12.57
CA MET A 568 -2.10 8.30 -12.57
C MET A 568 -2.34 7.46 -11.34
N ASN A 569 -2.74 8.06 -10.22
CA ASN A 569 -2.77 7.42 -8.92
C ASN A 569 -4.16 7.41 -8.32
N ILE A 570 -4.52 6.29 -7.72
CA ILE A 570 -5.71 6.12 -6.90
C ILE A 570 -5.28 5.67 -5.50
N ASP A 571 -6.07 5.99 -4.49
CA ASP A 571 -5.94 5.41 -3.14
C ASP A 571 -7.08 4.37 -2.94
N PRO A 572 -6.82 3.05 -3.01
CA PRO A 572 -7.88 2.04 -3.00
C PRO A 572 -8.65 1.92 -1.67
N ASP A 573 -8.02 2.27 -0.54
CA ASP A 573 -8.56 2.01 0.80
C ASP A 573 -8.33 3.14 1.81
N GLY A 574 -7.85 4.30 1.33
CA GLY A 574 -7.59 5.46 2.16
C GLY A 574 -6.34 5.33 3.02
N HIS A 575 -5.44 4.38 2.76
CA HIS A 575 -4.19 4.21 3.52
C HIS A 575 -2.94 4.18 2.63
N TRP A 576 -3.09 3.90 1.33
CA TRP A 576 -1.95 3.64 0.43
C TRP A 576 -2.25 4.15 -0.98
N VAL A 577 -1.36 4.99 -1.51
CA VAL A 577 -1.41 5.46 -2.89
C VAL A 577 -0.92 4.36 -3.84
N TRP A 578 -1.68 4.09 -4.92
CA TRP A 578 -1.38 3.10 -5.95
C TRP A 578 -1.35 3.73 -7.33
N LEU A 579 -0.36 3.34 -8.15
CA LEU A 579 -0.31 3.66 -9.58
C LEU A 579 -1.44 2.94 -10.33
N ALA A 580 -2.46 3.69 -10.77
CA ALA A 580 -3.61 3.27 -11.57
C ALA A 580 -3.21 2.83 -12.99
N ILE A 581 -2.49 1.71 -13.10
CA ILE A 581 -2.04 1.18 -14.40
C ILE A 581 -3.10 0.26 -15.04
N ASN A 582 -4.04 -0.30 -14.27
CA ASN A 582 -5.06 -1.22 -14.82
C ASN A 582 -6.26 -1.39 -13.87
N ALA A 583 -7.20 -0.46 -13.91
CA ALA A 583 -8.30 -0.42 -12.95
C ALA A 583 -9.38 -1.49 -13.10
N GLY A 584 -9.31 -2.29 -14.16
CA GLY A 584 -10.16 -3.44 -14.32
C GLY A 584 -9.66 -4.65 -13.55
N PHE A 585 -8.36 -4.97 -13.50
CA PHE A 585 -7.93 -6.34 -13.12
C PHE A 585 -6.63 -6.42 -12.34
N ALA A 586 -5.89 -5.32 -12.20
CA ALA A 586 -4.68 -5.25 -11.40
C ALA A 586 -4.92 -4.70 -9.98
N ILE A 587 -6.17 -4.39 -9.62
CA ILE A 587 -6.58 -3.87 -8.29
C ILE A 587 -6.06 -4.75 -7.13
N HIS A 588 -5.70 -6.03 -7.36
CA HIS A 588 -5.71 -6.99 -6.27
C HIS A 588 -4.52 -7.95 -6.10
N ASP A 589 -3.58 -8.09 -7.03
CA ASP A 589 -2.47 -9.05 -6.83
C ASP A 589 -1.50 -8.62 -5.71
N GLY A 590 -1.35 -7.31 -5.47
CA GLY A 590 -0.64 -6.77 -4.32
C GLY A 590 -1.41 -6.87 -2.99
N TYR A 591 -2.74 -6.67 -3.04
CA TYR A 591 -3.60 -6.77 -1.86
C TYR A 591 -3.83 -8.22 -1.38
N LYS A 592 -3.87 -9.21 -2.31
CA LYS A 592 -3.87 -10.65 -1.97
C LYS A 592 -2.58 -11.05 -1.21
N GLU A 593 -1.43 -10.45 -1.52
CA GLU A 593 -0.17 -10.62 -0.75
C GLU A 593 -0.19 -9.83 0.59
N TYR A 594 -0.80 -8.64 0.63
CA TYR A 594 -1.01 -7.86 1.85
C TYR A 594 -1.88 -8.60 2.88
N LYS A 595 -3.04 -9.14 2.46
CA LYS A 595 -3.93 -9.97 3.30
C LYS A 595 -3.27 -11.26 3.80
N LYS A 596 -2.36 -11.85 3.02
CA LYS A 596 -1.60 -13.04 3.46
C LYS A 596 -0.60 -12.72 4.58
N SER A 597 -0.34 -11.45 4.91
CA SER A 597 0.63 -11.04 5.92
C SER A 597 0.14 -10.04 6.98
N LYS A 598 -1.00 -9.36 6.78
CA LYS A 598 -1.55 -8.38 7.72
C LYS A 598 -3.09 -8.40 7.74
N SER A 599 -3.67 -8.89 8.83
CA SER A 599 -4.98 -8.40 9.26
C SER A 599 -4.82 -6.92 9.60
N TRP A 600 -5.70 -6.06 9.06
CA TRP A 600 -5.81 -4.62 9.35
C TRP A 600 -5.89 -4.32 10.87
N LYS A 601 -6.21 -5.33 11.71
CA LYS A 601 -5.97 -5.37 13.17
C LYS A 601 -4.53 -5.06 13.59
N ARG A 602 -3.61 -4.98 12.63
CA ARG A 602 -2.22 -4.56 12.79
C ARG A 602 -1.87 -3.30 12.00
N ALA A 603 -2.76 -2.79 11.14
CA ALA A 603 -2.54 -1.59 10.32
C ALA A 603 -2.83 -0.30 11.11
N LEU A 604 -3.92 -0.27 11.88
CA LEU A 604 -4.18 0.79 12.86
C LEU A 604 -3.06 0.88 13.92
N PHE A 605 -2.40 -0.25 14.19
CA PHE A 605 -1.25 -0.36 15.11
C PHE A 605 0.11 -0.32 14.38
N SER A 606 0.12 -0.39 13.04
CA SER A 606 1.30 -0.06 12.24
C SER A 606 1.38 1.43 11.93
N ALA A 607 0.27 2.15 11.96
CA ALA A 607 0.26 3.61 12.03
C ALA A 607 1.13 4.15 13.18
N ALA A 608 1.06 3.45 14.31
CA ALA A 608 1.82 3.70 15.52
C ALA A 608 3.27 3.19 15.48
N THR A 609 3.57 2.18 14.65
CA THR A 609 4.88 1.51 14.60
C THR A 609 5.66 1.74 13.30
N ASN A 610 5.09 2.40 12.29
CA ASN A 610 5.75 2.80 11.04
C ASN A 610 6.54 4.11 11.19
N PHE A 611 6.41 4.76 12.33
CA PHE A 611 7.14 5.96 12.69
C PHE A 611 8.61 5.70 13.14
N GLY A 612 9.08 4.45 13.14
CA GLY A 612 10.49 4.11 13.38
C GLY A 612 11.11 3.29 12.24
N PRO A 613 12.43 3.37 12.01
CA PRO A 613 13.14 2.63 10.96
C PRO A 613 13.37 1.19 11.44
N GLY A 614 12.27 0.46 11.62
CA GLY A 614 12.25 -0.87 12.21
C GLY A 614 11.65 -1.89 11.26
N LYS A 615 12.25 -2.11 10.09
CA LYS A 615 11.88 -3.27 9.27
C LYS A 615 12.07 -4.56 10.09
N ILE A 616 10.96 -5.25 10.35
CA ILE A 616 10.79 -6.70 10.55
C ILE A 616 10.95 -7.21 11.99
N LEU A 617 9.83 -7.49 12.67
CA LEU A 617 9.59 -8.60 13.62
C LEU A 617 8.08 -8.51 14.00
N LYS A 618 7.15 -9.46 13.88
CA LYS A 618 7.16 -10.94 13.89
C LYS A 618 6.03 -11.47 12.99
N GLY A 619 6.34 -11.74 11.72
CA GLY A 619 5.73 -12.83 10.94
C GLY A 619 6.49 -14.14 11.22
N GLY A 620 6.66 -14.46 12.50
CA GLY A 620 7.63 -15.46 12.94
C GLY A 620 6.98 -16.80 13.24
N LYS A 621 6.58 -17.56 12.19
CA LYS A 621 6.75 -19.05 12.16
C LYS A 621 6.20 -19.81 10.94
N LYS A 622 5.51 -19.22 9.95
CA LYS A 622 4.88 -20.00 8.86
C LYS A 622 5.36 -19.73 7.41
N ALA A 623 6.52 -19.10 7.21
CA ALA A 623 7.15 -18.96 5.88
C ALA A 623 8.56 -19.59 5.83
N LEU A 624 8.63 -20.91 5.97
CA LEU A 624 9.82 -21.71 5.63
C LEU A 624 10.12 -21.75 4.11
N GLY A 625 9.47 -20.91 3.30
CA GLY A 625 9.66 -20.81 1.84
C GLY A 625 10.49 -19.62 1.34
N ILE A 626 10.57 -18.50 2.07
CA ILE A 626 11.23 -17.25 1.60
C ILE A 626 12.63 -17.07 2.22
N ALA A 627 13.36 -18.17 2.41
CA ALA A 627 14.77 -18.12 2.82
C ALA A 627 15.75 -17.95 1.62
N LYS A 628 15.30 -17.49 0.44
CA LYS A 628 16.13 -17.47 -0.78
C LYS A 628 16.63 -16.11 -1.28
N LYS A 629 16.17 -14.96 -0.80
CA LYS A 629 16.69 -13.65 -1.23
C LYS A 629 17.23 -12.73 -0.13
N ILE A 630 17.63 -13.25 1.04
CA ILE A 630 18.55 -12.50 1.91
C ILE A 630 19.95 -12.50 1.27
N HIS A 631 20.44 -11.31 0.90
CA HIS A 631 21.76 -11.14 0.30
C HIS A 631 22.83 -11.80 1.18
N ALA A 632 23.77 -12.54 0.57
CA ALA A 632 24.70 -13.41 1.29
C ALA A 632 25.56 -12.67 2.34
N ASN A 633 25.76 -11.36 2.14
CA ASN A 633 26.54 -10.49 3.02
C ASN A 633 25.74 -9.80 4.13
N SER A 634 24.41 -9.91 4.17
CA SER A 634 23.58 -9.34 5.24
C SER A 634 23.81 -10.05 6.58
N ARG A 635 23.84 -9.30 7.70
CA ARG A 635 23.90 -9.88 9.06
C ARG A 635 22.74 -10.84 9.34
N LEU A 636 21.58 -10.61 8.71
CA LEU A 636 20.38 -11.43 8.79
C LEU A 636 20.46 -12.72 7.96
N SER A 637 21.50 -12.90 7.14
CA SER A 637 21.69 -14.10 6.31
C SER A 637 21.87 -15.35 7.18
N MET A 638 20.93 -16.29 7.07
CA MET A 638 21.00 -17.61 7.70
C MET A 638 21.88 -18.62 6.95
N ARG A 639 22.54 -18.23 5.85
CA ARG A 639 23.41 -19.13 5.07
C ARG A 639 24.51 -19.72 5.96
N ARG A 640 24.90 -20.96 5.66
CA ARG A 640 26.05 -21.60 6.31
C ARG A 640 27.34 -20.94 5.80
N ASN A 641 28.16 -20.52 6.74
CA ASN A 641 29.47 -19.94 6.50
C ASN A 641 30.58 -20.90 6.99
N HIS A 642 31.76 -20.75 6.40
CA HIS A 642 32.98 -21.48 6.78
C HIS A 642 34.09 -20.46 7.08
N GLY A 643 34.70 -20.60 8.24
CA GLY A 643 35.88 -19.85 8.65
C GLY A 643 37.15 -20.45 8.05
N TYR A 644 37.98 -19.62 7.46
CA TYR A 644 39.23 -20.02 6.81
C TYR A 644 40.40 -19.14 7.24
N GLU A 645 41.60 -19.69 7.09
CA GLU A 645 42.87 -18.98 7.23
C GLU A 645 43.61 -19.00 5.90
N ILE A 646 44.29 -17.90 5.59
CA ILE A 646 45.37 -17.86 4.60
C ILE A 646 46.68 -17.75 5.37
N TYR A 647 47.66 -18.56 5.01
CA TYR A 647 48.93 -18.65 5.69
C TYR A 647 50.09 -18.83 4.72
N THR A 648 51.30 -18.47 5.16
CA THR A 648 52.56 -18.79 4.50
C THR A 648 53.27 -19.90 5.28
N LYS A 649 54.10 -20.68 4.60
CA LYS A 649 55.00 -21.65 5.25
C LYS A 649 56.42 -21.12 5.20
N SER A 650 57.07 -21.00 6.35
CA SER A 650 58.50 -20.70 6.45
C SER A 650 59.11 -21.60 7.52
N GLY A 651 60.17 -22.34 7.19
CA GLY A 651 60.84 -23.28 8.11
C GLY A 651 59.91 -24.35 8.72
N GLY A 652 58.92 -24.83 7.97
CA GLY A 652 57.92 -25.80 8.46
C GLY A 652 56.81 -25.22 9.35
N LYS A 653 56.92 -23.96 9.79
CA LYS A 653 55.91 -23.26 10.61
C LYS A 653 54.90 -22.51 9.74
N LYS A 654 53.64 -22.50 10.17
CA LYS A 654 52.53 -21.81 9.50
C LYS A 654 52.31 -20.43 10.11
N ASN A 655 52.50 -19.38 9.31
CA ASN A 655 52.23 -18.01 9.71
C ASN A 655 50.92 -17.56 9.06
N VAL A 656 49.89 -17.35 9.87
CA VAL A 656 48.56 -16.95 9.39
C VAL A 656 48.60 -15.46 9.06
N VAL A 657 48.31 -15.12 7.81
CA VAL A 657 48.33 -13.74 7.31
C VAL A 657 46.91 -13.17 7.14
N LYS A 658 45.88 -14.03 7.16
CA LYS A 658 44.48 -13.62 7.11
C LYS A 658 43.57 -14.67 7.73
N VAL A 659 42.58 -14.22 8.48
CA VAL A 659 41.38 -14.99 8.82
C VAL A 659 40.22 -14.43 7.99
N GLY A 660 39.33 -15.30 7.54
CA GLY A 660 38.21 -14.93 6.69
C GLY A 660 36.98 -15.82 6.92
N ILE A 661 35.80 -15.35 6.53
CA ILE A 661 34.60 -16.19 6.37
C ILE A 661 34.16 -16.29 4.91
N SER A 662 33.58 -17.44 4.55
CA SER A 662 33.05 -17.68 3.20
C SER A 662 31.71 -18.39 3.25
N ALA A 663 30.74 -17.87 2.50
CA ALA A 663 29.43 -18.48 2.31
C ALA A 663 29.44 -19.45 1.11
N GLY A 664 28.71 -20.56 1.22
CA GLY A 664 28.55 -21.54 0.13
C GLY A 664 29.26 -22.89 0.38
N ARG A 665 28.99 -23.87 -0.48
CA ARG A 665 29.49 -25.25 -0.34
C ARG A 665 31.01 -25.30 -0.53
N LEU A 666 31.72 -26.01 0.35
CA LEU A 666 33.14 -26.31 0.18
C LEU A 666 33.36 -27.19 -1.06
N ASN A 667 34.53 -27.05 -1.70
CA ASN A 667 34.95 -27.91 -2.80
C ASN A 667 35.09 -29.36 -2.33
N LYS A 668 35.13 -30.33 -3.27
CA LYS A 668 35.30 -31.77 -2.96
C LYS A 668 36.51 -32.05 -2.06
N ASN A 669 37.58 -31.25 -2.17
CA ASN A 669 38.78 -31.32 -1.33
C ASN A 669 38.68 -30.55 0.01
N GLY A 670 37.49 -30.12 0.43
CA GLY A 670 37.26 -29.45 1.70
C GLY A 670 37.72 -27.98 1.78
N THR A 671 38.09 -27.35 0.66
CA THR A 671 38.54 -25.94 0.60
C THR A 671 37.43 -24.97 0.18
N SER A 672 37.58 -23.68 0.48
CA SER A 672 36.64 -22.63 0.06
C SER A 672 37.03 -22.02 -1.29
N ARG A 673 36.07 -21.90 -2.22
CA ARG A 673 36.28 -21.21 -3.51
C ARG A 673 36.78 -19.78 -3.33
N ARG A 674 36.17 -19.03 -2.39
CA ARG A 674 36.54 -17.65 -2.07
C ARG A 674 37.98 -17.57 -1.54
N ALA A 675 38.35 -18.44 -0.61
CA ALA A 675 39.70 -18.47 -0.05
C ALA A 675 40.74 -18.83 -1.14
N ASN A 676 40.42 -19.80 -2.00
CA ASN A 676 41.31 -20.20 -3.09
C ASN A 676 41.48 -19.09 -4.15
N GLN A 677 40.41 -18.36 -4.48
CA GLN A 677 40.48 -17.22 -5.39
C GLN A 677 41.37 -16.11 -4.83
N GLN A 678 41.27 -15.83 -3.53
CA GLN A 678 42.12 -14.86 -2.86
C GLN A 678 43.59 -15.29 -2.82
N VAL A 679 43.87 -16.57 -2.54
CA VAL A 679 45.23 -17.13 -2.62
C VAL A 679 45.81 -17.03 -4.04
N ARG A 680 45.03 -17.34 -5.08
CA ARG A 680 45.47 -17.22 -6.48
C ARG A 680 45.84 -15.79 -6.83
N LYS A 681 45.00 -14.83 -6.43
CA LYS A 681 45.28 -13.40 -6.63
C LYS A 681 46.58 -12.98 -5.94
N TRP A 682 46.75 -13.33 -4.66
CA TRP A 682 47.96 -12.97 -3.90
C TRP A 682 49.23 -13.66 -4.39
N ASN A 683 49.15 -14.91 -4.86
CA ASN A 683 50.29 -15.59 -5.48
C ASN A 683 50.63 -15.00 -6.85
N LYS A 684 49.62 -14.56 -7.63
CA LYS A 684 49.84 -13.85 -8.89
C LYS A 684 50.54 -12.51 -8.65
N GLU A 685 50.09 -11.76 -7.65
CA GLU A 685 50.71 -10.48 -7.24
C GLU A 685 52.12 -10.67 -6.67
N ALA A 686 52.38 -11.76 -5.94
CA ALA A 686 53.70 -12.08 -5.40
C ALA A 686 54.67 -12.64 -6.45
N GLY A 687 54.19 -13.10 -7.61
CA GLY A 687 55.01 -13.73 -8.65
C GLY A 687 55.44 -15.17 -8.37
N TYR A 688 55.04 -15.77 -7.24
CA TYR A 688 55.35 -17.16 -6.87
C TYR A 688 54.32 -17.73 -5.87
N GLN A 689 54.29 -19.06 -5.70
CA GLN A 689 53.31 -19.74 -4.83
C GLN A 689 53.67 -19.62 -3.33
N LYS A 690 53.40 -18.46 -2.74
CA LYS A 690 53.72 -18.14 -1.34
C LYS A 690 52.60 -18.47 -0.35
N TYR A 691 51.35 -18.27 -0.75
CA TYR A 691 50.17 -18.31 0.11
C TYR A 691 49.38 -19.61 -0.08
N GLN A 692 48.83 -20.12 1.01
CA GLN A 692 47.96 -21.30 1.05
C GLN A 692 46.73 -21.03 1.93
N ALA A 693 45.59 -21.64 1.60
CA ALA A 693 44.35 -21.52 2.39
C ALA A 693 43.99 -22.83 3.08
N ARG A 694 43.36 -22.73 4.26
CA ARG A 694 42.72 -23.88 4.93
C ARG A 694 41.43 -23.47 5.62
N ILE A 695 40.48 -24.39 5.71
CA ILE A 695 39.27 -24.21 6.53
C ILE A 695 39.61 -24.58 7.98
N VAL A 696 39.28 -23.70 8.91
CA VAL A 696 39.49 -23.89 10.35
C VAL A 696 38.19 -23.97 11.14
N GLN A 697 37.07 -23.52 10.56
CA GLN A 697 35.74 -23.69 11.14
C GLN A 697 34.72 -23.98 10.04
N LYS A 698 33.88 -25.02 10.21
CA LYS A 698 32.84 -25.40 9.25
C LYS A 698 31.45 -25.09 9.79
N ASN A 699 30.51 -24.84 8.88
CA ASN A 699 29.06 -24.84 9.15
C ASN A 699 28.60 -23.83 10.22
N LEU A 700 29.16 -22.63 10.25
CA LEU A 700 28.65 -21.53 11.06
C LEU A 700 27.29 -21.09 10.51
N LYS A 701 26.22 -21.42 11.22
CA LYS A 701 24.85 -21.05 10.85
C LYS A 701 24.61 -19.58 11.16
N GLY A 702 24.34 -18.78 10.14
CA GLY A 702 24.09 -17.35 10.28
C GLY A 702 25.34 -16.48 10.16
N ARG A 703 25.21 -15.33 9.48
CA ARG A 703 26.32 -14.41 9.23
C ARG A 703 26.79 -13.69 10.49
N THR A 704 25.87 -13.29 11.39
CA THR A 704 26.25 -12.71 12.69
C THR A 704 27.13 -13.64 13.53
N LYS A 705 26.80 -14.93 13.61
CA LYS A 705 27.64 -15.92 14.31
C LYS A 705 29.00 -16.11 13.63
N ALA A 706 29.02 -16.08 12.30
CA ALA A 706 30.26 -16.18 11.54
C ALA A 706 31.19 -14.98 11.76
N LEU A 707 30.66 -13.76 11.81
CA LEU A 707 31.43 -12.55 12.11
C LEU A 707 31.94 -12.53 13.55
N LYS A 708 31.12 -12.95 14.54
CA LYS A 708 31.58 -13.10 15.94
C LYS A 708 32.71 -14.12 16.06
N TRP A 709 32.61 -15.25 15.35
CA TRP A 709 33.69 -16.24 15.28
C TRP A 709 34.96 -15.67 14.63
N GLU A 710 34.83 -14.97 13.50
CA GLU A 710 35.97 -14.37 12.79
C GLU A 710 36.73 -13.40 13.69
N GLN A 711 36.02 -12.49 14.36
CA GLN A 711 36.62 -11.53 15.29
C GLN A 711 37.33 -12.23 16.46
N GLY A 712 36.68 -13.22 17.07
CA GLY A 712 37.29 -13.99 18.17
C GLY A 712 38.50 -14.80 17.73
N HIS A 713 38.49 -15.34 16.51
CA HIS A 713 39.60 -16.12 15.96
C HIS A 713 40.76 -15.24 15.53
N VAL A 714 40.51 -14.07 14.94
CA VAL A 714 41.52 -13.02 14.69
C VAL A 714 42.25 -12.67 15.98
N ASN A 715 41.50 -12.39 17.06
CA ASN A 715 42.09 -12.06 18.36
C ASN A 715 42.96 -13.20 18.91
N ARG A 716 42.55 -14.46 18.69
CA ARG A 716 43.31 -15.65 19.14
C ARG A 716 44.58 -15.87 18.32
N VAL A 717 44.51 -15.71 17.01
CA VAL A 717 45.67 -15.79 16.11
C VAL A 717 46.66 -14.68 16.43
N PHE A 718 46.17 -13.46 16.64
CA PHE A 718 46.97 -12.31 17.07
C PHE A 718 47.71 -12.57 18.39
N ARG A 719 47.01 -13.06 19.42
CA ARG A 719 47.63 -13.41 20.72
C ARG A 719 48.68 -14.53 20.59
N LYS A 720 48.52 -15.46 19.64
CA LYS A 720 49.46 -16.56 19.40
C LYS A 720 50.67 -16.18 18.53
N GLN A 721 50.61 -15.08 17.80
CA GLN A 721 51.65 -14.65 16.84
C GLN A 721 52.28 -13.29 17.21
N ALA A 722 52.07 -12.82 18.44
CA ALA A 722 52.30 -11.45 18.89
C ALA A 722 53.53 -10.77 18.25
N GLY A 723 53.21 -9.82 17.36
CA GLY A 723 54.14 -8.94 16.66
C GLY A 723 53.53 -8.29 15.40
N LEU A 724 52.45 -7.47 15.54
CA LEU A 724 52.12 -6.23 14.77
C LEU A 724 50.62 -5.82 14.82
N ASN A 725 50.40 -4.49 14.86
CA ASN A 725 49.25 -3.66 15.26
C ASN A 725 47.86 -3.82 14.56
N LYS A 726 46.82 -3.28 15.23
CA LYS A 726 45.46 -3.02 14.69
C LYS A 726 45.52 -2.35 13.32
N HIS A 727 44.70 -2.86 12.38
CA HIS A 727 44.35 -2.29 11.07
C HIS A 727 45.15 -1.04 10.64
N GLN A 728 46.31 -1.26 10.02
CA GLN A 728 46.83 -0.34 9.01
C GLN A 728 46.80 -1.05 7.66
N LYS A 729 46.25 -0.35 6.64
CA LYS A 729 46.44 -0.73 5.23
C LYS A 729 47.95 -0.83 4.96
N PRO A 730 48.44 -1.79 4.16
CA PRO A 730 49.78 -1.67 3.61
C PRO A 730 49.82 -0.39 2.78
N ALA A 731 50.63 0.58 3.17
CA ALA A 731 50.98 1.68 2.28
C ALA A 731 51.82 1.09 1.13
N PRO A 732 51.59 1.51 -0.13
CA PRO A 732 52.45 1.09 -1.22
C PRO A 732 53.84 1.71 -1.02
N GLN A 733 54.85 0.88 -0.82
CA GLN A 733 56.24 1.32 -0.97
C GLN A 733 56.46 1.70 -2.44
N LYS A 734 56.67 3.00 -2.68
CA LYS A 734 57.23 3.48 -3.95
C LYS A 734 58.67 2.98 -4.04
N TRP A 735 58.94 2.09 -4.97
CA TRP A 735 60.30 1.80 -5.39
C TRP A 735 60.77 2.95 -6.28
N ARG A 736 61.78 3.69 -5.82
CA ARG A 736 62.64 4.53 -6.66
C ARG A 736 63.64 3.61 -7.33
N TRP A 737 63.81 3.75 -8.63
CA TRP A 737 65.06 3.42 -9.30
C TRP A 737 65.50 4.67 -10.06
N TYR A 738 66.81 4.90 -10.02
CA TYR A 738 67.53 5.93 -10.76
C TYR A 738 67.27 5.84 -12.26
#